data_AF-A0A2R7QHR3-F1
#
_entry.id   AF-A0A2R7QHR3-F1
#
_cell.length_a   1.000
_cell.length_b   1.000
_cell.length_c   1.000
_cell.angle_alpha   90.00
_cell.angle_beta   90.00
_cell.angle_gamma   90.00
#
_symmetry.space_group_name_H-M   'P 1'
#
loop_
_entity.id
_entity.type
_entity.pdbx_description
1 polymer ?
#
loop_
_entity_poly.entity_id
_entity_poly.type
_entity_poly.pdbx_seq_one_letter_code
_entity_poly.pdbx_strand_id
1 'polypeptide(L)'
;MSDAAAPIIGLNIRKEANGKSARIGLLPRGARITVKNRGEKWAQIDRILEGQIAPVRPGEAVDPAAAQGWVFLSELDPGPKAPFTLDQVVIPEKPIPVSAGVLLGHVGEYQQYVDAQPRAKRGWRQMVHLETFAGNDLPVFVKTARKYASLLPPNTGSLFLIDKGAKLKLPVPHDTTWPADTRLVQGKDGAIGPWAKIQKAGLVVMDREALGAYSSKSKRYAKAPDAEWTGWFVGPADTDRTLDEKLAKKLNYKRREMRMPQGDAVWVERAALVSCGADGMKVWKKFPLRLDGPDAGGEAAFARVMTRAELEKNPPADRVVDADGKPWWRVSVRSQNAGKIHVGWVCESGMPKVGWQSPWAWPGFDWVEEGQIQPVDMLSASLVNMGALRADEVTDYKMRADKVDQSALVKKLYEQLDTDKSGYLSKAELRTAMEQPLMAQAMSRMIAKYESEWGGSDAKWDALDPLMLGGQPEWSAEKLRIKHLRWWDKVQPKVPGFPVSPEVYHIHPIALLNNFYSPLGEANAAATDGGATSKSGKHWHGRFLQSAKVADLKSPFREGASSFIAAMKAGGIDVIINTTLRPPQRSYLMYYAREVVQGLAPGKVPKFVPQNGDEPVNIDWEHLDANGKPDLDAAKKGARAMDQAYAAAGAIGKPYSSNHNGGEAIDMKFDPPWGIGKTVKNASGVSVAITSKRDLQEVGATYKVYHWTYYGPKNKVDEPHWSKTGN
;
A
#
# COMPACT_ATOMS: atom_id res chain seq x y z
N MET A 1 -44.38 16.12 -13.70
CA MET A 1 -43.39 16.50 -12.66
C MET A 1 -42.14 16.95 -13.39
N SER A 2 -41.73 18.20 -13.22
CA SER A 2 -40.56 18.77 -13.91
C SER A 2 -39.28 18.17 -13.31
N ASP A 3 -38.38 17.68 -14.17
CA ASP A 3 -37.02 17.27 -13.79
C ASP A 3 -36.30 18.45 -13.10
N ALA A 4 -35.95 18.29 -11.83
CA ALA A 4 -35.11 19.24 -11.13
C ALA A 4 -33.68 19.11 -11.69
N ALA A 5 -33.18 20.18 -12.33
CA ALA A 5 -31.82 20.24 -12.86
C ALA A 5 -30.78 19.95 -11.75
N ALA A 6 -29.72 19.21 -12.11
CA ALA A 6 -28.64 18.87 -11.19
C ALA A 6 -28.00 20.14 -10.57
N PRO A 7 -27.57 20.10 -9.30
CA PRO A 7 -26.98 21.27 -8.64
C PRO A 7 -25.67 21.68 -9.30
N ILE A 8 -25.56 22.96 -9.69
CA ILE A 8 -24.32 23.53 -10.23
C ILE A 8 -23.35 23.75 -9.07
N ILE A 9 -22.20 23.10 -9.12
CA ILE A 9 -21.12 23.25 -8.13
C ILE A 9 -20.11 24.27 -8.67
N GLY A 10 -19.80 25.30 -7.88
CA GLY A 10 -18.90 26.38 -8.29
C GLY A 10 -18.49 27.31 -7.16
N LEU A 11 -17.61 28.25 -7.49
CA LEU A 11 -17.09 29.28 -6.58
C LEU A 11 -18.08 30.43 -6.46
N ASN A 12 -18.32 30.92 -5.24
CA ASN A 12 -19.21 32.07 -5.03
C ASN A 12 -18.57 33.36 -5.53
N ILE A 13 -19.29 34.09 -6.39
CA ILE A 13 -18.97 35.46 -6.78
C ILE A 13 -19.69 36.39 -5.81
N ARG A 14 -18.95 37.31 -5.21
CA ARG A 14 -19.45 38.20 -4.16
C ARG A 14 -19.40 39.67 -4.56
N LYS A 15 -20.28 40.47 -3.97
CA LYS A 15 -20.36 41.91 -4.24
C LYS A 15 -19.11 42.67 -3.75
N GLU A 16 -18.51 42.22 -2.65
CA GLU A 16 -17.32 42.83 -2.05
C GLU A 16 -16.29 41.75 -1.66
N ALA A 17 -15.05 42.17 -1.40
CA ALA A 17 -13.89 41.34 -1.03
C ALA A 17 -13.98 40.74 0.39
N ASN A 18 -15.10 40.12 0.74
CA ASN A 18 -15.38 39.60 2.07
C ASN A 18 -16.35 38.40 2.02
N GLY A 19 -16.07 37.36 2.81
CA GLY A 19 -16.87 36.14 2.91
C GLY A 19 -18.28 36.34 3.50
N LYS A 20 -18.57 37.51 4.08
CA LYS A 20 -19.92 37.90 4.54
C LYS A 20 -20.72 38.69 3.51
N SER A 21 -20.09 39.14 2.41
CA SER A 21 -20.76 39.93 1.37
C SER A 21 -21.77 39.08 0.59
N ALA A 22 -22.80 39.74 0.05
CA ALA A 22 -23.84 39.09 -0.75
C ALA A 22 -23.25 38.28 -1.91
N ARG A 23 -23.79 37.08 -2.12
CA ARG A 23 -23.50 36.26 -3.30
C ARG A 23 -24.30 36.84 -4.45
N ILE A 24 -23.63 37.17 -5.54
CA ILE A 24 -24.24 37.79 -6.72
C ILE A 24 -24.13 36.87 -7.95
N GLY A 25 -23.33 35.82 -7.88
CA GLY A 25 -23.29 34.78 -8.89
C GLY A 25 -22.49 33.58 -8.41
N LEU A 26 -22.45 32.55 -9.25
CA LEU A 26 -21.65 31.36 -9.07
C LEU A 26 -20.76 31.17 -10.29
N LEU A 27 -19.47 30.99 -10.09
CA LEU A 27 -18.52 30.64 -11.14
C LEU A 27 -18.41 29.10 -11.18
N PRO A 28 -18.97 28.40 -12.18
CA PRO A 28 -19.01 26.94 -12.19
C PRO A 28 -17.61 26.31 -12.23
N ARG A 29 -17.49 25.09 -11.68
CA ARG A 29 -16.23 24.34 -11.70
C ARG A 29 -15.74 24.14 -13.15
N GLY A 30 -14.47 24.44 -13.39
CA GLY A 30 -13.84 24.40 -14.71
C GLY A 30 -13.85 25.73 -15.47
N ALA A 31 -14.57 26.75 -14.99
CA ALA A 31 -14.48 28.09 -15.57
C ALA A 31 -13.08 28.70 -15.34
N ARG A 32 -12.61 29.49 -16.32
CA ARG A 32 -11.31 30.18 -16.27
C ARG A 32 -11.52 31.67 -16.35
N ILE A 33 -10.78 32.41 -15.52
CA ILE A 33 -10.89 33.87 -15.42
C ILE A 33 -9.49 34.51 -15.36
N THR A 34 -9.39 35.76 -15.79
CA THR A 34 -8.34 36.67 -15.31
C THR A 34 -8.88 37.47 -14.13
N VAL A 35 -7.99 37.88 -13.23
CA VAL A 35 -8.34 38.67 -12.05
C VAL A 35 -7.56 39.98 -12.01
N LYS A 36 -8.20 41.01 -11.47
CA LYS A 36 -7.63 42.34 -11.16
C LYS A 36 -7.84 42.66 -9.68
N ASN A 37 -7.26 43.77 -9.22
CA ASN A 37 -7.40 44.23 -7.82
C ASN A 37 -7.11 43.13 -6.79
N ARG A 38 -6.03 42.37 -7.02
CA ARG A 38 -5.68 41.17 -6.25
C ARG A 38 -5.18 41.55 -4.85
N GLY A 39 -5.92 41.16 -3.82
CA GLY A 39 -5.48 41.18 -2.43
C GLY A 39 -4.92 39.84 -1.97
N GLU A 40 -4.76 39.67 -0.66
CA GLU A 40 -4.22 38.43 -0.05
C GLU A 40 -5.18 37.23 -0.22
N LYS A 41 -6.48 37.45 -0.02
CA LYS A 41 -7.51 36.40 0.01
C LYS A 41 -8.54 36.50 -1.11
N TRP A 42 -8.71 37.67 -1.70
CA TRP A 42 -9.75 37.97 -2.67
C TRP A 42 -9.16 38.66 -3.88
N ALA A 43 -9.77 38.45 -5.03
CA ALA A 43 -9.51 39.23 -6.23
C ALA A 43 -10.81 39.48 -6.98
N GLN A 44 -10.83 40.54 -7.78
CA GLN A 44 -11.97 40.90 -8.60
C GLN A 44 -11.84 40.23 -9.97
N ILE A 45 -12.94 39.72 -10.51
CA ILE A 45 -12.97 39.19 -11.88
C ILE A 45 -12.67 40.33 -12.84
N ASP A 46 -11.70 40.10 -13.72
CA ASP A 46 -11.35 41.01 -14.80
C ASP A 46 -12.02 40.57 -16.10
N ARG A 47 -11.83 39.30 -16.49
CA ARG A 47 -12.45 38.70 -17.67
C ARG A 47 -12.73 37.22 -17.46
N ILE A 48 -13.81 36.73 -18.06
CA ILE A 48 -14.09 35.28 -18.17
C ILE A 48 -13.45 34.79 -19.47
N LEU A 49 -12.57 33.78 -19.34
CA LEU A 49 -11.89 33.14 -20.46
C LEU A 49 -12.68 31.92 -20.96
N GLU A 50 -13.19 31.10 -20.04
CA GLU A 50 -13.96 29.89 -20.33
C GLU A 50 -15.06 29.72 -19.26
N GLY A 51 -16.21 29.17 -19.64
CA GLY A 51 -17.38 28.98 -18.77
C GLY A 51 -18.35 30.18 -18.77
N GLN A 52 -19.49 30.01 -18.12
CA GLN A 52 -20.53 31.04 -17.95
C GLN A 52 -20.89 31.18 -16.47
N ILE A 53 -21.14 32.41 -16.01
CA ILE A 53 -21.62 32.63 -14.64
C ILE A 53 -23.02 32.04 -14.50
N ALA A 54 -23.21 31.24 -13.46
CA ALA A 54 -24.50 30.71 -13.06
C ALA A 54 -25.16 31.61 -12.00
N PRO A 55 -26.49 31.66 -11.95
CA PRO A 55 -27.20 32.38 -10.89
C PRO A 55 -26.97 31.71 -9.53
N VAL A 56 -27.15 32.48 -8.45
CA VAL A 56 -26.97 31.97 -7.08
C VAL A 56 -28.02 30.93 -6.73
N ARG A 57 -29.24 31.07 -7.27
CA ARG A 57 -30.32 30.09 -7.13
C ARG A 57 -30.85 29.64 -8.49
N PRO A 58 -31.26 28.36 -8.62
CA PRO A 58 -31.89 27.88 -9.85
C PRO A 58 -33.14 28.70 -10.22
N GLY A 59 -33.24 29.11 -11.49
CA GLY A 59 -34.37 29.88 -12.01
C GLY A 59 -34.29 31.40 -11.81
N GLU A 60 -33.27 31.91 -11.10
CA GLU A 60 -33.00 33.35 -11.01
C GLU A 60 -32.14 33.82 -12.21
N ALA A 61 -32.24 35.12 -12.54
CA ALA A 61 -31.32 35.75 -13.48
C ALA A 61 -29.94 35.97 -12.83
N VAL A 62 -28.88 35.95 -13.64
CA VAL A 62 -27.53 36.29 -13.19
C VAL A 62 -27.46 37.79 -12.91
N ASP A 63 -26.96 38.18 -11.73
CA ASP A 63 -26.69 39.59 -11.44
C ASP A 63 -25.60 40.11 -12.40
N PRO A 64 -25.86 41.17 -13.20
CA PRO A 64 -24.87 41.72 -14.12
C PRO A 64 -23.55 42.12 -13.44
N ALA A 65 -23.59 42.52 -12.16
CA ALA A 65 -22.40 42.87 -11.39
C ALA A 65 -21.47 41.67 -11.15
N ALA A 66 -21.96 40.42 -11.30
CA ALA A 66 -21.17 39.22 -11.10
C ALA A 66 -20.00 39.09 -12.10
N ALA A 67 -20.12 39.67 -13.29
CA ALA A 67 -19.04 39.69 -14.28
C ALA A 67 -17.77 40.41 -13.78
N GLN A 68 -17.90 41.29 -12.79
CA GLN A 68 -16.80 41.99 -12.12
C GLN A 68 -16.86 41.80 -10.60
N GLY A 69 -17.46 40.71 -10.11
CA GLY A 69 -17.54 40.43 -8.68
C GLY A 69 -16.23 39.91 -8.10
N TRP A 70 -16.22 39.70 -6.79
CA TRP A 70 -15.07 39.23 -6.02
C TRP A 70 -15.10 37.73 -5.80
N VAL A 71 -13.97 37.08 -5.99
CA VAL A 71 -13.77 35.64 -5.84
C VAL A 71 -12.70 35.33 -4.80
N PHE A 72 -12.86 34.24 -4.07
CA PHE A 72 -11.92 33.81 -3.03
C PHE A 72 -10.76 33.04 -3.66
N LEU A 73 -9.54 33.55 -3.50
CA LEU A 73 -8.36 33.05 -4.20
C LEU A 73 -7.97 31.63 -3.78
N SER A 74 -8.18 31.23 -2.52
CA SER A 74 -7.78 29.89 -2.04
C SER A 74 -8.64 28.75 -2.60
N GLU A 75 -9.74 29.06 -3.28
CA GLU A 75 -10.59 28.09 -3.99
C GLU A 75 -10.36 28.14 -5.51
N LEU A 76 -9.38 28.93 -5.98
CA LEU A 76 -8.95 28.96 -7.37
C LEU A 76 -7.60 28.27 -7.52
N ASP A 77 -7.49 27.40 -8.50
CA ASP A 77 -6.20 26.91 -8.96
C ASP A 77 -5.52 28.00 -9.83
N PRO A 78 -4.20 28.24 -9.67
CA PRO A 78 -3.48 29.11 -10.58
C PRO A 78 -3.60 28.53 -12.01
N GLY A 79 -4.16 29.33 -12.91
CA GLY A 79 -4.27 28.93 -14.32
C GLY A 79 -2.88 28.75 -14.95
N PRO A 80 -2.78 27.99 -16.06
CA PRO A 80 -1.54 27.89 -16.81
C PRO A 80 -1.07 29.29 -17.19
N LYS A 81 0.09 29.69 -16.68
CA LYS A 81 0.81 30.81 -17.26
C LYS A 81 1.22 30.37 -18.65
N ALA A 82 0.86 31.15 -19.67
CA ALA A 82 1.42 30.94 -20.99
C ALA A 82 2.95 30.94 -20.83
N PRO A 83 3.65 29.92 -21.36
CA PRO A 83 5.10 29.90 -21.28
C PRO A 83 5.62 31.17 -21.97
N PHE A 84 6.64 31.81 -21.37
CA PHE A 84 7.26 33.01 -21.93
C PHE A 84 7.85 32.76 -23.32
N THR A 85 8.20 31.50 -23.61
CA THR A 85 8.78 31.06 -24.87
C THR A 85 8.33 29.62 -25.14
N LEU A 86 7.93 29.33 -26.38
CA LEU A 86 7.60 27.99 -26.86
C LEU A 86 8.81 27.38 -27.59
N ASP A 87 8.76 26.07 -27.83
CA ASP A 87 9.76 25.35 -28.66
C ASP A 87 11.22 25.43 -28.17
N GLN A 88 11.41 25.64 -26.87
CA GLN A 88 12.72 25.75 -26.25
C GLN A 88 12.94 24.71 -25.14
N VAL A 89 14.14 24.13 -25.13
CA VAL A 89 14.63 23.33 -24.02
C VAL A 89 15.22 24.26 -22.96
N VAL A 90 14.63 24.27 -21.77
CA VAL A 90 15.11 25.05 -20.63
C VAL A 90 15.75 24.12 -19.61
N ILE A 91 17.02 24.37 -19.31
CA ILE A 91 17.78 23.64 -18.29
C ILE A 91 18.00 24.61 -17.14
N PRO A 92 17.36 24.40 -15.97
CA PRO A 92 17.58 25.23 -14.81
C PRO A 92 19.05 25.21 -14.39
N GLU A 93 19.64 26.37 -14.10
CA GLU A 93 21.03 26.46 -13.59
C GLU A 93 21.23 25.68 -12.30
N LYS A 94 20.17 25.56 -11.49
CA LYS A 94 20.13 24.75 -10.28
C LYS A 94 18.98 23.76 -10.39
N PRO A 95 19.18 22.49 -10.00
CA PRO A 95 18.08 21.55 -9.88
C PRO A 95 16.95 22.15 -9.04
N ILE A 96 15.73 22.10 -9.56
CA ILE A 96 14.54 22.61 -8.88
C ILE A 96 14.01 21.49 -7.99
N PRO A 97 14.00 21.62 -6.65
CA PRO A 97 13.39 20.63 -5.78
C PRO A 97 11.88 20.60 -6.00
N VAL A 98 11.32 19.41 -6.20
CA VAL A 98 9.90 19.21 -6.45
C VAL A 98 9.33 18.35 -5.32
N SER A 99 8.28 18.83 -4.66
CA SER A 99 7.53 18.06 -3.68
C SER A 99 6.38 17.29 -4.35
N ALA A 100 5.95 16.18 -3.76
CA ALA A 100 4.76 15.46 -4.22
C ALA A 100 3.54 16.40 -4.26
N GLY A 101 2.79 16.38 -5.37
CA GLY A 101 1.64 17.25 -5.60
C GLY A 101 1.98 18.65 -6.13
N VAL A 102 3.27 19.00 -6.31
CA VAL A 102 3.65 20.26 -6.96
C VAL A 102 3.30 20.18 -8.45
N LEU A 103 2.63 21.22 -8.95
CA LEU A 103 2.35 21.40 -10.36
C LEU A 103 3.67 21.64 -11.11
N LEU A 104 4.08 20.68 -11.95
CA LEU A 104 5.28 20.76 -12.79
C LEU A 104 5.01 21.42 -14.15
N GLY A 105 3.79 21.28 -14.64
CA GLY A 105 3.40 21.75 -15.96
C GLY A 105 2.01 21.26 -16.31
N HIS A 106 1.47 21.79 -17.40
CA HIS A 106 0.20 21.34 -17.95
C HIS A 106 0.47 20.41 -19.13
N VAL A 107 -0.38 19.41 -19.28
CA VAL A 107 -0.29 18.47 -20.39
C VAL A 107 -0.48 19.24 -21.71
N GLY A 108 0.51 19.15 -22.58
CA GLY A 108 0.48 19.76 -23.91
C GLY A 108 -0.48 19.04 -24.86
N GLU A 109 -0.65 19.61 -26.05
CA GLU A 109 -1.41 18.98 -27.12
C GLU A 109 -0.58 17.90 -27.81
N TYR A 110 -1.16 16.73 -28.00
CA TYR A 110 -0.60 15.63 -28.77
C TYR A 110 -1.26 15.56 -30.15
N GLN A 111 -0.44 15.71 -31.19
CA GLN A 111 -0.85 15.62 -32.58
C GLN A 111 -0.51 14.24 -33.13
N GLN A 112 -1.49 13.57 -33.74
CA GLN A 112 -1.25 12.33 -34.48
C GLN A 112 -0.75 12.65 -35.89
N TYR A 113 -0.14 11.65 -36.54
CA TYR A 113 0.23 11.74 -37.95
C TYR A 113 -0.95 12.18 -38.85
N VAL A 114 -2.17 11.70 -38.58
CA VAL A 114 -3.36 12.11 -39.34
C VAL A 114 -3.73 13.58 -39.17
N ASP A 115 -3.19 14.24 -38.14
CA ASP A 115 -3.36 15.67 -37.88
C ASP A 115 -2.26 16.51 -38.56
N ALA A 116 -1.19 15.88 -39.06
CA ALA A 116 -0.09 16.50 -39.82
C ALA A 116 -0.51 16.85 -41.26
N GLN A 117 -1.67 17.48 -41.41
CA GLN A 117 -2.20 17.98 -42.68
C GLN A 117 -1.93 19.49 -42.81
N PRO A 118 -1.84 20.03 -44.03
CA PRO A 118 -1.70 21.48 -44.26
C PRO A 118 -2.81 22.32 -43.60
N ARG A 119 -3.97 21.71 -43.31
CA ARG A 119 -5.07 22.30 -42.52
C ARG A 119 -5.28 21.48 -41.25
N ALA A 120 -4.83 22.01 -40.11
CA ALA A 120 -5.00 21.38 -38.81
C ALA A 120 -6.49 21.19 -38.47
N LYS A 121 -6.93 19.94 -38.28
CA LYS A 121 -8.22 19.63 -37.64
C LYS A 121 -8.03 19.75 -36.13
N ARG A 122 -8.49 20.86 -35.54
CA ARG A 122 -8.35 21.11 -34.10
C ARG A 122 -9.27 20.20 -33.28
N GLY A 123 -8.69 19.23 -32.60
CA GLY A 123 -9.31 18.52 -31.48
C GLY A 123 -8.27 18.40 -30.36
N TRP A 124 -8.50 19.06 -29.23
CA TRP A 124 -7.55 19.08 -28.13
C TRP A 124 -7.37 17.65 -27.57
N ARG A 125 -6.18 17.08 -27.73
CA ARG A 125 -5.80 15.80 -27.11
C ARG A 125 -4.66 16.03 -26.15
N GLN A 126 -4.97 16.06 -24.86
CA GLN A 126 -3.97 16.17 -23.82
C GLN A 126 -3.37 14.78 -23.57
N MET A 127 -2.07 14.60 -23.88
CA MET A 127 -1.34 13.36 -23.59
C MET A 127 0.04 13.67 -23.00
N VAL A 128 0.46 12.83 -22.04
CA VAL A 128 1.81 12.85 -21.49
C VAL A 128 2.57 11.66 -22.05
N HIS A 129 3.74 11.90 -22.64
CA HIS A 129 4.75 10.88 -22.84
C HIS A 129 5.70 10.91 -21.64
N LEU A 130 5.84 9.77 -20.95
CA LEU A 130 6.81 9.60 -19.86
C LEU A 130 7.82 8.51 -20.21
N GLU A 131 9.10 8.87 -20.30
CA GLU A 131 10.20 7.90 -20.32
C GLU A 131 10.95 7.93 -18.98
N THR A 132 11.43 6.77 -18.55
CA THR A 132 12.32 6.63 -17.39
C THR A 132 13.48 5.76 -17.82
N PHE A 133 14.67 6.33 -17.83
CA PHE A 133 15.83 5.68 -18.43
C PHE A 133 17.11 5.91 -17.65
N ALA A 134 18.11 5.07 -17.94
CA ALA A 134 19.48 5.22 -17.46
C ALA A 134 20.49 4.90 -18.57
N GLY A 135 21.70 5.43 -18.43
CA GLY A 135 22.77 5.22 -19.39
C GLY A 135 23.43 3.84 -19.28
N ASN A 136 24.57 3.70 -19.96
CA ASN A 136 25.36 2.46 -19.95
C ASN A 136 26.00 2.12 -18.59
N ASP A 137 25.87 3.00 -17.60
CA ASP A 137 26.28 2.78 -16.22
C ASP A 137 25.31 1.90 -15.41
N LEU A 138 24.04 1.77 -15.85
CA LEU A 138 23.03 0.99 -15.14
C LEU A 138 23.45 -0.48 -14.86
N PRO A 139 23.97 -1.26 -15.83
CA PRO A 139 24.40 -2.63 -15.56
C PRO A 139 25.51 -2.71 -14.49
N VAL A 140 26.43 -1.75 -14.51
CA VAL A 140 27.52 -1.66 -13.52
C VAL A 140 26.96 -1.30 -12.14
N PHE A 141 26.04 -0.34 -12.09
CA PHE A 141 25.35 0.06 -10.87
C PHE A 141 24.59 -1.12 -10.25
N VAL A 142 23.79 -1.85 -11.03
CA VAL A 142 23.01 -2.96 -10.48
C VAL A 142 23.88 -4.16 -10.11
N LYS A 143 24.95 -4.44 -10.86
CA LYS A 143 25.95 -5.44 -10.43
C LYS A 143 26.54 -5.07 -9.06
N THR A 144 26.85 -3.79 -8.86
CA THR A 144 27.37 -3.27 -7.58
C THR A 144 26.30 -3.34 -6.48
N ALA A 145 25.05 -2.97 -6.78
CA ALA A 145 23.93 -3.05 -5.85
C ALA A 145 23.63 -4.49 -5.42
N ARG A 146 23.68 -5.45 -6.35
CA ARG A 146 23.51 -6.89 -6.06
C ARG A 146 24.64 -7.43 -5.20
N LYS A 147 25.89 -7.02 -5.48
CA LYS A 147 27.02 -7.36 -4.61
C LYS A 147 26.80 -6.79 -3.20
N TYR A 148 26.41 -5.52 -3.09
CA TYR A 148 26.06 -4.91 -1.80
C TYR A 148 24.94 -5.68 -1.08
N ALA A 149 23.87 -6.03 -1.80
CA ALA A 149 22.76 -6.79 -1.24
C ALA A 149 23.19 -8.16 -0.68
N SER A 150 24.14 -8.83 -1.33
CA SER A 150 24.68 -10.12 -0.86
C SER A 150 25.50 -10.02 0.44
N LEU A 151 25.98 -8.81 0.79
CA LEU A 151 26.74 -8.53 2.01
C LEU A 151 25.83 -8.11 3.17
N LEU A 152 24.53 -7.91 2.93
CA LEU A 152 23.59 -7.51 3.97
C LEU A 152 23.30 -8.69 4.93
N PRO A 153 23.06 -8.42 6.22
CA PRO A 153 22.65 -9.47 7.16
C PRO A 153 21.40 -10.22 6.69
N PRO A 154 21.25 -11.51 7.05
CA PRO A 154 20.01 -12.24 6.84
C PRO A 154 18.80 -11.48 7.38
N ASN A 155 17.64 -11.61 6.72
CA ASN A 155 16.38 -10.96 7.09
C ASN A 155 16.32 -9.42 6.93
N THR A 156 17.29 -8.81 6.25
CA THR A 156 17.22 -7.38 5.84
C THR A 156 16.37 -7.15 4.57
N GLY A 157 15.88 -8.23 3.96
CA GLY A 157 15.05 -8.17 2.78
C GLY A 157 13.61 -7.75 3.08
N SER A 158 13.07 -6.83 2.27
CA SER A 158 11.68 -6.36 2.36
C SER A 158 10.79 -6.86 1.21
N LEU A 159 11.39 -7.56 0.24
CA LEU A 159 10.72 -8.08 -0.95
C LEU A 159 10.84 -9.60 -0.97
N PHE A 160 9.72 -10.30 -0.83
CA PHE A 160 9.64 -11.74 -0.94
C PHE A 160 9.67 -12.15 -2.42
N LEU A 161 10.76 -12.80 -2.82
CA LEU A 161 10.97 -13.28 -4.18
C LEU A 161 10.62 -14.77 -4.27
N ILE A 162 9.82 -15.13 -5.27
CA ILE A 162 9.71 -16.47 -5.81
C ILE A 162 10.30 -16.39 -7.22
N ASP A 163 11.53 -16.85 -7.39
CA ASP A 163 12.26 -16.65 -8.64
C ASP A 163 11.85 -17.65 -9.73
N LYS A 164 12.23 -17.36 -10.99
CA LYS A 164 12.04 -18.27 -12.12
C LYS A 164 12.66 -19.63 -11.82
N GLY A 165 11.87 -20.68 -11.95
CA GLY A 165 12.27 -22.06 -11.65
C GLY A 165 11.95 -22.51 -10.21
N ALA A 166 11.38 -21.66 -9.35
CA ALA A 166 10.98 -22.06 -8.01
C ALA A 166 9.82 -23.07 -8.05
N LYS A 167 9.83 -24.02 -7.12
CA LYS A 167 8.77 -25.03 -6.95
C LYS A 167 7.98 -24.76 -5.68
N LEU A 168 6.65 -24.67 -5.81
CA LEU A 168 5.73 -24.51 -4.69
C LEU A 168 5.43 -25.87 -4.09
N LYS A 169 5.09 -25.92 -2.80
CA LYS A 169 4.75 -27.17 -2.08
C LYS A 169 3.25 -27.39 -1.95
N LEU A 170 2.87 -28.66 -1.85
CA LEU A 170 1.56 -29.10 -1.40
C LEU A 170 1.65 -29.71 0.00
N PRO A 171 0.54 -29.71 0.76
CA PRO A 171 0.45 -30.55 1.95
C PRO A 171 0.70 -32.01 1.59
N VAL A 172 1.43 -32.73 2.44
CA VAL A 172 1.55 -34.18 2.28
C VAL A 172 0.18 -34.85 2.43
N PRO A 173 -0.08 -35.99 1.78
CA PRO A 173 -1.27 -36.78 2.05
C PRO A 173 -1.40 -37.16 3.53
N HIS A 174 -2.63 -37.37 4.00
CA HIS A 174 -2.88 -37.79 5.38
C HIS A 174 -2.36 -39.21 5.63
N ASP A 175 -1.91 -39.48 6.86
CA ASP A 175 -1.27 -40.75 7.21
C ASP A 175 -2.27 -41.76 7.81
N THR A 176 -3.40 -41.30 8.34
CA THR A 176 -4.42 -42.13 8.99
C THR A 176 -5.77 -41.41 9.06
N THR A 177 -6.82 -42.13 9.43
CA THR A 177 -8.14 -41.58 9.72
C THR A 177 -8.54 -41.81 11.18
N TRP A 178 -9.31 -40.89 11.76
CA TRP A 178 -9.89 -40.97 13.09
C TRP A 178 -11.43 -41.05 13.00
N PRO A 179 -12.09 -41.96 13.73
CA PRO A 179 -13.55 -42.06 13.72
C PRO A 179 -14.28 -40.77 14.13
N ALA A 180 -15.46 -40.54 13.57
CA ALA A 180 -16.26 -39.34 13.80
C ALA A 180 -16.75 -39.16 15.26
N ASP A 181 -16.84 -40.25 16.02
CA ASP A 181 -17.31 -40.28 17.42
C ASP A 181 -16.18 -40.09 18.45
N THR A 182 -14.98 -39.73 18.01
CA THR A 182 -13.83 -39.55 18.89
C THR A 182 -13.96 -38.28 19.71
N ARG A 183 -13.89 -38.38 21.04
CA ARG A 183 -13.76 -37.20 21.92
C ARG A 183 -12.37 -36.59 21.77
N LEU A 184 -12.29 -35.28 21.50
CA LEU A 184 -11.04 -34.57 21.21
C LEU A 184 -10.70 -33.53 22.28
N VAL A 185 -9.40 -33.28 22.46
CA VAL A 185 -8.84 -32.11 23.13
C VAL A 185 -8.00 -31.34 22.10
N GLN A 186 -8.16 -30.02 22.04
CA GLN A 186 -7.32 -29.18 21.19
C GLN A 186 -5.96 -28.96 21.86
N GLY A 187 -4.90 -29.28 21.14
CA GLY A 187 -3.52 -29.02 21.54
C GLY A 187 -3.08 -27.59 21.24
N LYS A 188 -1.84 -27.27 21.58
CA LYS A 188 -1.25 -25.97 21.25
C LYS A 188 -0.90 -25.93 19.76
N ASP A 189 -1.58 -25.03 19.03
CA ASP A 189 -1.33 -24.70 17.62
C ASP A 189 -1.40 -23.18 17.40
N GLY A 190 -1.07 -22.72 16.19
CA GLY A 190 -1.30 -21.35 15.78
C GLY A 190 -2.79 -21.10 15.48
N ALA A 191 -3.30 -19.93 15.88
CA ALA A 191 -4.70 -19.54 15.64
C ALA A 191 -5.04 -19.29 14.14
N ILE A 192 -4.03 -19.26 13.28
CA ILE A 192 -4.12 -18.95 11.84
C ILE A 192 -3.63 -20.18 11.07
N GLY A 193 -4.33 -20.49 9.97
CA GLY A 193 -4.03 -21.62 9.10
C GLY A 193 -5.13 -22.67 9.07
N PRO A 194 -5.10 -23.55 8.04
CA PRO A 194 -6.18 -24.51 7.80
C PRO A 194 -6.06 -25.76 8.68
N TRP A 195 -4.97 -25.91 9.44
CA TRP A 195 -4.74 -27.07 10.32
C TRP A 195 -4.85 -26.71 11.79
N ALA A 196 -5.28 -27.69 12.57
CA ALA A 196 -5.34 -27.66 14.02
C ALA A 196 -4.66 -28.90 14.60
N LYS A 197 -4.07 -28.76 15.78
CA LYS A 197 -3.46 -29.87 16.52
C LYS A 197 -4.46 -30.40 17.54
N ILE A 198 -4.70 -31.71 17.51
CA ILE A 198 -5.67 -32.39 18.38
C ILE A 198 -5.06 -33.63 19.02
N GLN A 199 -5.65 -34.05 20.14
CA GLN A 199 -5.37 -35.30 20.83
C GLN A 199 -6.68 -36.01 21.18
N LYS A 200 -6.62 -37.34 21.33
CA LYS A 200 -7.74 -38.11 21.86
C LYS A 200 -7.98 -37.67 23.30
N ALA A 201 -9.24 -37.56 23.70
CA ALA A 201 -9.62 -37.21 25.06
C ALA A 201 -9.92 -38.48 25.87
N GLY A 202 -9.24 -38.63 27.00
CA GLY A 202 -9.62 -39.53 28.08
C GLY A 202 -10.44 -38.81 29.14
N LEU A 203 -11.39 -39.52 29.74
CA LEU A 203 -12.03 -39.07 30.97
C LEU A 203 -11.37 -39.76 32.15
N VAL A 204 -10.99 -38.99 33.16
CA VAL A 204 -10.51 -39.52 34.44
C VAL A 204 -11.29 -38.87 35.57
N VAL A 205 -11.40 -39.56 36.69
CA VAL A 205 -11.97 -39.00 37.91
C VAL A 205 -10.83 -38.65 38.86
N MET A 206 -10.83 -37.43 39.38
CA MET A 206 -9.81 -36.92 40.30
C MET A 206 -10.44 -36.33 41.56
N ASP A 207 -9.75 -36.45 42.69
CA ASP A 207 -10.20 -35.86 43.95
C ASP A 207 -10.10 -34.33 43.90
N ARG A 208 -11.17 -33.65 44.34
CA ARG A 208 -11.28 -32.19 44.33
C ARG A 208 -10.19 -31.53 45.17
N GLU A 209 -9.81 -32.14 46.29
CA GLU A 209 -8.80 -31.61 47.21
C GLU A 209 -7.39 -31.59 46.56
N ALA A 210 -7.11 -32.53 45.64
CA ALA A 210 -5.85 -32.60 44.91
C ALA A 210 -5.72 -31.58 43.76
N LEU A 211 -6.83 -31.01 43.27
CA LEU A 211 -6.86 -30.18 42.07
C LEU A 211 -6.46 -28.70 42.30
N GLY A 212 -6.60 -28.18 43.52
CA GLY A 212 -6.28 -26.78 43.82
C GLY A 212 -7.35 -25.77 43.33
N ALA A 213 -6.95 -24.53 43.03
CA ALA A 213 -7.88 -23.47 42.64
C ALA A 213 -8.44 -23.67 41.23
N TYR A 214 -9.73 -23.41 41.04
CA TYR A 214 -10.40 -23.50 39.74
C TYR A 214 -10.37 -22.16 39.00
N SER A 215 -10.13 -22.20 37.69
CA SER A 215 -10.25 -21.05 36.81
C SER A 215 -11.40 -21.26 35.83
N SER A 216 -12.47 -20.48 35.97
CA SER A 216 -13.61 -20.53 35.05
C SER A 216 -13.24 -20.10 33.62
N LYS A 217 -12.23 -19.22 33.47
CA LYS A 217 -11.74 -18.76 32.16
C LYS A 217 -11.07 -19.87 31.36
N SER A 218 -10.28 -20.73 32.02
CA SER A 218 -9.56 -21.82 31.37
C SER A 218 -10.24 -23.19 31.54
N LYS A 219 -11.30 -23.25 32.36
CA LYS A 219 -11.98 -24.48 32.79
C LYS A 219 -11.04 -25.52 33.38
N ARG A 220 -9.93 -25.08 33.97
CA ARG A 220 -8.86 -25.93 34.50
C ARG A 220 -8.63 -25.65 35.96
N TYR A 221 -8.04 -26.63 36.64
CA TYR A 221 -7.59 -26.50 38.01
C TYR A 221 -6.08 -26.26 38.06
N ALA A 222 -5.62 -25.47 39.03
CA ALA A 222 -4.23 -25.03 39.12
C ALA A 222 -3.21 -26.17 39.22
N LYS A 223 -3.58 -27.30 39.84
CA LYS A 223 -2.73 -28.50 39.97
C LYS A 223 -3.00 -29.58 38.90
N ALA A 224 -3.89 -29.30 37.95
CA ALA A 224 -4.16 -30.16 36.80
C ALA A 224 -4.23 -29.30 35.52
N PRO A 225 -3.12 -28.66 35.12
CA PRO A 225 -3.11 -27.70 34.02
C PRO A 225 -3.42 -28.34 32.68
N ASP A 226 -3.23 -29.65 32.52
CA ASP A 226 -3.46 -30.37 31.26
C ASP A 226 -4.85 -31.02 31.17
N ALA A 227 -5.69 -30.89 32.21
CA ALA A 227 -7.01 -31.51 32.26
C ALA A 227 -8.12 -30.47 32.41
N GLU A 228 -9.09 -30.48 31.50
CA GLU A 228 -10.27 -29.62 31.52
C GLU A 228 -11.37 -30.25 32.39
N TRP A 229 -11.96 -29.49 33.29
CA TRP A 229 -13.09 -29.98 34.07
C TRP A 229 -14.33 -30.05 33.18
N THR A 230 -14.98 -31.22 33.15
CA THR A 230 -16.16 -31.45 32.31
C THR A 230 -17.44 -30.82 32.85
N GLY A 231 -17.42 -30.35 34.11
CA GLY A 231 -18.61 -29.92 34.85
C GLY A 231 -19.24 -31.02 35.71
N TRP A 232 -18.86 -32.29 35.51
CA TRP A 232 -19.37 -33.39 36.33
C TRP A 232 -18.74 -33.41 37.72
N PHE A 233 -19.62 -33.48 38.72
CA PHE A 233 -19.29 -33.83 40.10
C PHE A 233 -19.50 -35.32 40.27
N VAL A 234 -18.55 -36.01 40.90
CA VAL A 234 -18.57 -37.47 41.06
C VAL A 234 -18.53 -37.83 42.56
N GLY A 235 -19.44 -38.72 42.96
CA GLY A 235 -19.63 -39.27 44.31
C GLY A 235 -18.70 -40.45 44.59
N PRO A 236 -18.99 -41.32 45.57
CA PRO A 236 -18.13 -42.45 45.92
C PRO A 236 -18.00 -43.51 44.83
N ALA A 237 -19.08 -43.85 44.12
CA ALA A 237 -19.01 -44.67 42.91
C ALA A 237 -18.89 -43.79 41.67
N ASP A 238 -18.23 -44.28 40.61
CA ASP A 238 -18.09 -43.50 39.37
C ASP A 238 -19.44 -43.29 38.66
N THR A 239 -20.45 -44.11 38.96
CA THR A 239 -21.83 -43.95 38.50
C THR A 239 -22.59 -42.85 39.23
N ASP A 240 -22.12 -42.42 40.42
CA ASP A 240 -22.73 -41.38 41.22
C ASP A 240 -22.31 -40.01 40.68
N ARG A 241 -23.04 -39.45 39.71
CA ARG A 241 -22.61 -38.24 39.02
C ARG A 241 -23.74 -37.24 38.80
N THR A 242 -23.44 -35.95 38.94
CA THR A 242 -24.38 -34.85 38.69
C THR A 242 -23.68 -33.63 38.09
N LEU A 243 -24.40 -32.85 37.29
CA LEU A 243 -23.97 -31.52 36.80
C LEU A 243 -24.47 -30.38 37.72
N ASP A 244 -25.39 -30.67 38.64
CA ASP A 244 -25.92 -29.69 39.59
C ASP A 244 -25.00 -29.54 40.80
N GLU A 245 -24.35 -28.38 40.90
CA GLU A 245 -23.45 -28.05 42.00
C GLU A 245 -24.15 -28.05 43.38
N LYS A 246 -25.42 -27.63 43.45
CA LYS A 246 -26.18 -27.60 44.71
C LYS A 246 -26.45 -29.03 45.19
N LEU A 247 -26.84 -29.91 44.27
CA LEU A 247 -27.03 -31.32 44.57
C LEU A 247 -25.71 -31.99 44.95
N ALA A 248 -24.63 -31.73 44.21
CA ALA A 248 -23.30 -32.24 44.51
C ALA A 248 -22.81 -31.83 45.90
N LYS A 249 -23.06 -30.58 46.31
CA LYS A 249 -22.77 -30.10 47.68
C LYS A 249 -23.60 -30.81 48.73
N LYS A 250 -24.91 -30.97 48.50
CA LYS A 250 -25.82 -31.69 49.40
C LYS A 250 -25.40 -33.15 49.59
N LEU A 251 -24.96 -33.80 48.52
CA LEU A 251 -24.51 -35.21 48.51
C LEU A 251 -23.02 -35.38 48.84
N ASN A 252 -22.31 -34.29 49.18
CA ASN A 252 -20.88 -34.30 49.51
C ASN A 252 -19.97 -34.95 48.45
N TYR A 253 -20.21 -34.65 47.16
CA TYR A 253 -19.40 -35.19 46.05
C TYR A 253 -18.02 -34.53 45.98
N LYS A 254 -17.01 -35.30 46.38
CA LYS A 254 -15.61 -34.84 46.48
C LYS A 254 -14.76 -35.08 45.24
N ARG A 255 -15.28 -35.73 44.19
CA ARG A 255 -14.49 -36.03 42.98
C ARG A 255 -14.98 -35.22 41.78
N ARG A 256 -14.13 -35.06 40.77
CA ARG A 256 -14.40 -34.32 39.53
C ARG A 256 -14.01 -35.17 38.33
N GLU A 257 -14.88 -35.24 37.33
CA GLU A 257 -14.51 -35.84 36.06
C GLU A 257 -13.74 -34.82 35.21
N MET A 258 -12.49 -35.15 34.91
CA MET A 258 -11.56 -34.35 34.17
C MET A 258 -11.35 -34.96 32.78
N ARG A 259 -11.37 -34.12 31.76
CA ARG A 259 -11.04 -34.47 30.38
C ARG A 259 -9.58 -34.15 30.13
N MET A 260 -8.78 -35.16 29.83
CA MET A 260 -7.34 -35.01 29.62
C MET A 260 -6.92 -35.59 28.26
N PRO A 261 -5.87 -35.04 27.64
CA PRO A 261 -5.30 -35.59 26.42
C PRO A 261 -4.71 -36.99 26.68
N GLN A 262 -4.91 -37.90 25.74
CA GLN A 262 -4.36 -39.26 25.73
C GLN A 262 -3.71 -39.55 24.38
N GLY A 263 -2.57 -40.25 24.43
CA GLY A 263 -1.80 -40.62 23.25
C GLY A 263 -1.14 -39.44 22.54
N ASP A 264 -0.60 -39.72 21.36
CA ASP A 264 0.13 -38.72 20.57
C ASP A 264 -0.82 -37.70 19.94
N ALA A 265 -0.33 -36.45 19.84
CA ALA A 265 -1.03 -35.40 19.12
C ALA A 265 -0.90 -35.59 17.61
N VAL A 266 -2.00 -35.32 16.91
CA VAL A 266 -2.09 -35.34 15.45
C VAL A 266 -2.59 -34.00 14.94
N TRP A 267 -2.37 -33.74 13.67
CA TRP A 267 -2.92 -32.59 12.96
C TRP A 267 -4.16 -33.00 12.19
N VAL A 268 -5.11 -32.11 12.07
CA VAL A 268 -6.35 -32.27 11.30
C VAL A 268 -6.65 -30.96 10.57
N GLU A 269 -7.41 -31.02 9.48
CA GLU A 269 -8.00 -29.80 8.93
C GLU A 269 -8.99 -29.20 9.92
N ARG A 270 -8.88 -27.89 10.16
CA ARG A 270 -9.70 -27.16 11.12
C ARG A 270 -11.19 -27.22 10.76
N ALA A 271 -11.51 -27.34 9.46
CA ALA A 271 -12.88 -27.54 8.99
C ALA A 271 -13.50 -28.86 9.50
N ALA A 272 -12.69 -29.92 9.65
CA ALA A 272 -13.16 -31.22 10.11
C ALA A 272 -13.53 -31.23 11.62
N LEU A 273 -13.10 -30.21 12.38
CA LEU A 273 -13.53 -30.02 13.77
C LEU A 273 -14.97 -29.51 13.90
N VAL A 274 -15.50 -28.90 12.83
CA VAL A 274 -16.88 -28.42 12.78
C VAL A 274 -17.81 -29.52 12.28
N SER A 275 -17.39 -30.24 11.23
CA SER A 275 -18.12 -31.37 10.67
C SER A 275 -17.17 -32.47 10.23
N CYS A 276 -17.38 -33.68 10.75
CA CYS A 276 -16.65 -34.87 10.34
C CYS A 276 -17.44 -35.64 9.28
N GLY A 277 -16.79 -36.05 8.19
CA GLY A 277 -17.40 -36.90 7.17
C GLY A 277 -17.63 -38.33 7.67
N ALA A 278 -18.47 -39.09 6.96
CA ALA A 278 -18.78 -40.48 7.30
C ALA A 278 -17.53 -41.39 7.35
N ASP A 279 -16.51 -41.06 6.55
CA ASP A 279 -15.23 -41.79 6.48
C ASP A 279 -14.24 -41.43 7.62
N GLY A 280 -14.66 -40.56 8.56
CA GLY A 280 -13.83 -40.08 9.65
C GLY A 280 -12.97 -38.85 9.28
N MET A 281 -12.24 -38.34 10.28
CA MET A 281 -11.30 -37.23 10.15
C MET A 281 -9.99 -37.71 9.55
N LYS A 282 -9.54 -37.10 8.46
CA LYS A 282 -8.20 -37.30 7.89
C LYS A 282 -7.18 -36.58 8.77
N VAL A 283 -6.20 -37.31 9.28
CA VAL A 283 -5.22 -36.75 10.23
C VAL A 283 -3.78 -37.08 9.84
N TRP A 284 -2.87 -36.22 10.31
CA TRP A 284 -1.43 -36.32 10.06
C TRP A 284 -0.67 -36.46 11.37
N LYS A 285 0.31 -37.36 11.43
CA LYS A 285 1.17 -37.50 12.62
C LYS A 285 2.15 -36.33 12.75
N LYS A 286 2.53 -35.74 11.63
CA LYS A 286 3.42 -34.56 11.53
C LYS A 286 2.67 -33.38 10.91
N PHE A 287 3.24 -32.18 11.02
CA PHE A 287 2.63 -31.01 10.41
C PHE A 287 2.52 -31.19 8.88
N PRO A 288 1.37 -30.88 8.23
CA PRO A 288 1.14 -31.26 6.84
C PRO A 288 2.00 -30.53 5.80
N LEU A 289 2.46 -29.31 6.08
CA LEU A 289 3.41 -28.61 5.20
C LEU A 289 4.84 -28.88 5.63
N ARG A 290 5.68 -29.32 4.69
CA ARG A 290 7.07 -29.67 4.94
C ARG A 290 7.92 -29.37 3.71
N LEU A 291 9.20 -29.07 3.91
CA LEU A 291 10.14 -28.79 2.81
C LEU A 291 10.41 -30.02 1.93
N ASP A 292 10.30 -31.22 2.49
CA ASP A 292 10.36 -32.51 1.79
C ASP A 292 9.00 -32.97 1.24
N GLY A 293 7.98 -32.11 1.31
CA GLY A 293 6.64 -32.38 0.78
C GLY A 293 6.59 -32.37 -0.75
N PRO A 294 5.50 -32.89 -1.33
CA PRO A 294 5.30 -32.92 -2.78
C PRO A 294 5.24 -31.50 -3.34
N ASP A 295 5.73 -31.34 -4.57
CA ASP A 295 5.61 -30.07 -5.28
C ASP A 295 4.18 -29.90 -5.83
N ALA A 296 3.69 -28.67 -5.92
CA ALA A 296 2.38 -28.31 -6.47
C ALA A 296 2.29 -28.41 -8.00
N GLY A 297 3.26 -29.07 -8.63
CA GLY A 297 3.40 -29.22 -10.07
C GLY A 297 4.68 -28.58 -10.60
N GLY A 298 4.60 -27.98 -11.79
CA GLY A 298 5.73 -27.39 -12.52
C GLY A 298 6.35 -26.17 -11.83
N GLU A 299 7.44 -25.69 -12.42
CA GLU A 299 8.20 -24.56 -11.89
C GLU A 299 7.58 -23.20 -12.25
N ALA A 300 7.85 -22.17 -11.44
CA ALA A 300 7.52 -20.79 -11.76
C ALA A 300 8.17 -20.37 -13.09
N ALA A 301 7.37 -19.88 -14.04
CA ALA A 301 7.84 -19.33 -15.32
C ALA A 301 8.55 -17.99 -15.16
N PHE A 302 8.09 -17.18 -14.19
CA PHE A 302 8.56 -15.82 -13.95
C PHE A 302 8.85 -15.60 -12.48
N ALA A 303 9.75 -14.65 -12.22
CA ALA A 303 9.92 -14.11 -10.89
C ALA A 303 8.62 -13.43 -10.44
N ARG A 304 8.13 -13.79 -9.25
CA ARG A 304 7.05 -13.08 -8.54
C ARG A 304 7.66 -12.39 -7.33
N VAL A 305 7.45 -11.09 -7.23
CA VAL A 305 7.93 -10.26 -6.13
C VAL A 305 6.72 -9.74 -5.35
N MET A 306 6.73 -9.98 -4.04
CA MET A 306 5.66 -9.53 -3.14
C MET A 306 6.25 -8.86 -1.92
N THR A 307 5.47 -8.00 -1.30
CA THR A 307 5.78 -7.36 -0.03
C THR A 307 5.15 -8.14 1.11
N ARG A 308 5.63 -7.94 2.34
CA ARG A 308 4.99 -8.55 3.52
C ARG A 308 3.53 -8.15 3.66
N ALA A 309 3.22 -6.89 3.43
CA ALA A 309 1.84 -6.38 3.48
C ALA A 309 0.93 -7.06 2.44
N GLU A 310 1.45 -7.45 1.28
CA GLU A 310 0.67 -8.22 0.29
C GLU A 310 0.44 -9.66 0.75
N LEU A 311 1.47 -10.33 1.28
CA LEU A 311 1.35 -11.67 1.82
C LEU A 311 0.39 -11.74 3.03
N GLU A 312 0.42 -10.72 3.89
CA GLU A 312 -0.47 -10.62 5.06
C GLU A 312 -1.94 -10.32 4.71
N LYS A 313 -2.23 -9.85 3.50
CA LYS A 313 -3.60 -9.72 3.01
C LYS A 313 -4.20 -11.07 2.61
N ASN A 314 -3.40 -12.14 2.50
CA ASN A 314 -3.93 -13.46 2.23
C ASN A 314 -4.96 -13.86 3.31
N PRO A 315 -6.01 -14.62 2.94
CA PRO A 315 -6.95 -15.17 3.90
C PRO A 315 -6.24 -15.96 5.02
N PRO A 316 -6.81 -16.06 6.24
CA PRO A 316 -6.23 -16.86 7.31
C PRO A 316 -5.98 -18.33 6.94
N ALA A 317 -6.73 -18.89 5.99
CA ALA A 317 -6.53 -20.25 5.49
C ALA A 317 -5.31 -20.40 4.56
N ASP A 318 -4.81 -19.29 4.01
CA ASP A 318 -3.71 -19.22 3.05
C ASP A 318 -2.40 -18.73 3.70
N ARG A 319 -2.35 -18.74 5.03
CA ARG A 319 -1.19 -18.37 5.85
C ARG A 319 -1.08 -19.33 7.01
N VAL A 320 0.11 -19.80 7.33
CA VAL A 320 0.31 -20.64 8.51
C VAL A 320 1.74 -20.55 9.02
N VAL A 321 1.94 -20.81 10.31
CA VAL A 321 3.26 -21.00 10.90
C VAL A 321 3.41 -22.47 11.21
N ASP A 322 4.50 -23.08 10.75
CA ASP A 322 4.75 -24.50 11.01
C ASP A 322 5.21 -24.77 12.45
N ALA A 323 5.45 -26.05 12.75
CA ALA A 323 5.85 -26.48 14.09
C ALA A 323 7.21 -25.91 14.55
N ASP A 324 8.07 -25.50 13.63
CA ASP A 324 9.38 -24.88 13.91
C ASP A 324 9.28 -23.35 14.02
N GLY A 325 8.08 -22.78 13.89
CA GLY A 325 7.87 -21.33 13.93
C GLY A 325 8.11 -20.63 12.59
N LYS A 326 8.22 -21.36 11.47
CA LYS A 326 8.49 -20.75 10.15
C LYS A 326 7.19 -20.37 9.45
N PRO A 327 7.07 -19.15 8.90
CA PRO A 327 5.89 -18.76 8.13
C PRO A 327 5.83 -19.43 6.76
N TRP A 328 4.60 -19.79 6.37
CA TRP A 328 4.23 -20.33 5.07
C TRP A 328 3.09 -19.53 4.47
N TRP A 329 3.18 -19.28 3.17
CA TRP A 329 2.23 -18.48 2.41
C TRP A 329 1.69 -19.31 1.25
N ARG A 330 0.36 -19.37 1.10
CA ARG A 330 -0.24 -19.92 -0.10
C ARG A 330 -0.32 -18.85 -1.16
N VAL A 331 0.30 -19.10 -2.30
CA VAL A 331 0.53 -18.11 -3.36
C VAL A 331 0.31 -18.75 -4.72
N SER A 332 0.17 -17.90 -5.74
CA SER A 332 0.03 -18.31 -7.13
C SER A 332 1.27 -17.98 -7.94
N VAL A 333 1.64 -18.82 -8.91
CA VAL A 333 2.68 -18.49 -9.89
C VAL A 333 2.19 -18.89 -11.26
N ARG A 334 2.67 -18.21 -12.30
CA ARG A 334 2.50 -18.71 -13.67
C ARG A 334 3.49 -19.85 -13.88
N SER A 335 3.04 -20.96 -14.46
CA SER A 335 3.89 -22.12 -14.69
C SER A 335 4.55 -22.08 -16.06
N GLN A 336 5.72 -22.73 -16.14
CA GLN A 336 6.42 -22.97 -17.41
C GLN A 336 5.58 -23.83 -18.38
N ASN A 337 4.65 -24.64 -17.87
CA ASN A 337 3.70 -25.38 -18.69
C ASN A 337 2.57 -24.45 -19.16
N ALA A 338 2.71 -23.92 -20.38
CA ALA A 338 1.76 -23.11 -21.16
C ALA A 338 0.58 -22.49 -20.37
N GLY A 339 0.77 -21.26 -19.89
CA GLY A 339 -0.32 -20.36 -19.49
C GLY A 339 -1.09 -20.70 -18.20
N LYS A 340 -0.80 -21.81 -17.52
CA LYS A 340 -1.54 -22.20 -16.31
C LYS A 340 -1.01 -21.51 -15.06
N ILE A 341 -1.94 -21.01 -14.23
CA ILE A 341 -1.64 -20.56 -12.87
C ILE A 341 -1.58 -21.77 -11.95
N HIS A 342 -0.46 -21.93 -11.24
CA HIS A 342 -0.31 -22.92 -10.18
C HIS A 342 -0.47 -22.23 -8.83
N VAL A 343 -1.13 -22.91 -7.89
CA VAL A 343 -1.31 -22.44 -6.52
C VAL A 343 -0.69 -23.46 -5.58
N GLY A 344 0.12 -22.98 -4.64
CA GLY A 344 0.78 -23.84 -3.67
C GLY A 344 1.40 -23.01 -2.56
N TRP A 345 2.17 -23.67 -1.70
CA TRP A 345 2.74 -23.09 -0.50
C TRP A 345 4.23 -22.79 -0.67
N VAL A 346 4.65 -21.66 -0.12
CA VAL A 346 6.06 -21.26 -0.03
C VAL A 346 6.41 -20.96 1.42
N CYS A 347 7.53 -21.49 1.89
CA CYS A 347 8.10 -21.18 3.19
C CYS A 347 9.03 -19.99 3.06
N GLU A 348 9.10 -19.14 4.09
CA GLU A 348 10.07 -18.04 4.11
C GLU A 348 11.53 -18.49 4.18
N SER A 349 11.78 -19.76 4.53
CA SER A 349 13.14 -20.29 4.70
C SER A 349 13.24 -21.72 4.17
N GLY A 350 14.44 -22.09 3.68
CA GLY A 350 14.76 -23.47 3.29
C GLY A 350 14.19 -23.93 1.95
N MET A 351 13.57 -23.04 1.17
CA MET A 351 13.14 -23.34 -0.21
C MET A 351 14.11 -22.73 -1.23
N PRO A 352 14.63 -23.52 -2.19
CA PRO A 352 15.45 -22.98 -3.28
C PRO A 352 14.70 -21.92 -4.08
N LYS A 353 15.39 -20.84 -4.46
CA LYS A 353 14.84 -19.74 -5.28
C LYS A 353 13.64 -19.01 -4.66
N VAL A 354 13.46 -19.14 -3.35
CA VAL A 354 12.41 -18.48 -2.59
C VAL A 354 13.03 -17.81 -1.38
N GLY A 355 12.68 -16.55 -1.12
CA GLY A 355 13.08 -15.89 0.10
C GLY A 355 12.99 -14.37 0.06
N TRP A 356 13.22 -13.76 1.21
CA TRP A 356 13.31 -12.30 1.36
C TRP A 356 14.58 -11.77 0.69
N GLN A 357 14.41 -10.76 -0.14
CA GLN A 357 15.46 -10.08 -0.89
C GLN A 357 15.46 -8.60 -0.53
N SER A 358 16.67 -8.03 -0.48
CA SER A 358 16.84 -6.58 -0.39
C SER A 358 16.38 -5.92 -1.69
N PRO A 359 15.76 -4.72 -1.64
CA PRO A 359 15.54 -3.89 -2.82
C PRO A 359 16.78 -3.71 -3.70
N TRP A 360 17.97 -3.64 -3.07
CA TRP A 360 19.26 -3.52 -3.74
C TRP A 360 19.68 -4.76 -4.52
N ALA A 361 19.04 -5.91 -4.30
CA ALA A 361 19.22 -7.09 -5.14
C ALA A 361 18.50 -6.97 -6.49
N TRP A 362 17.64 -5.95 -6.65
CA TRP A 362 16.76 -5.77 -7.82
C TRP A 362 15.99 -7.07 -8.14
N PRO A 363 15.23 -7.62 -7.17
CA PRO A 363 14.57 -8.91 -7.33
C PRO A 363 13.59 -8.89 -8.51
N GLY A 364 13.65 -9.93 -9.34
CA GLY A 364 12.80 -10.07 -10.51
C GLY A 364 13.08 -9.10 -11.67
N PHE A 365 14.06 -8.19 -11.56
CA PHE A 365 14.49 -7.37 -12.69
C PHE A 365 15.41 -8.15 -13.62
N ASP A 366 15.05 -8.11 -14.90
CA ASP A 366 15.76 -8.77 -15.99
C ASP A 366 15.97 -7.77 -17.15
N TRP A 367 16.93 -8.04 -18.01
CA TRP A 367 17.41 -7.13 -19.06
C TRP A 367 17.23 -7.72 -20.43
N VAL A 368 17.06 -6.85 -21.41
CA VAL A 368 17.15 -7.23 -22.81
C VAL A 368 17.70 -6.07 -23.61
N GLU A 369 18.68 -6.36 -24.45
CA GLU A 369 19.24 -5.40 -25.39
C GLU A 369 18.63 -5.73 -26.75
N GLU A 370 17.79 -4.84 -27.26
CA GLU A 370 16.99 -5.12 -28.45
C GLU A 370 17.87 -5.22 -29.73
N GLY A 371 19.08 -4.65 -29.66
CA GLY A 371 20.00 -4.58 -30.78
C GLY A 371 19.61 -3.50 -31.79
N GLN A 372 20.17 -3.56 -33.00
CA GLN A 372 20.00 -2.54 -34.05
C GLN A 372 18.70 -2.73 -34.85
N ILE A 373 17.55 -2.78 -34.18
CA ILE A 373 16.23 -2.70 -34.84
C ILE A 373 15.98 -1.24 -35.23
N GLN A 374 15.65 -1.00 -36.50
CA GLN A 374 15.37 0.35 -37.02
C GLN A 374 13.87 0.54 -37.27
N PRO A 375 13.37 1.80 -37.31
CA PRO A 375 11.96 2.08 -37.61
C PRO A 375 11.47 1.45 -38.93
N VAL A 376 12.33 1.38 -39.94
CA VAL A 376 12.04 0.70 -41.22
C VAL A 376 11.82 -0.80 -41.06
N ASP A 377 12.53 -1.44 -40.14
CA ASP A 377 12.35 -2.86 -39.85
C ASP A 377 11.00 -3.09 -39.16
N MET A 378 10.66 -2.24 -38.18
CA MET A 378 9.37 -2.30 -37.47
C MET A 378 8.18 -2.03 -38.39
N LEU A 379 8.28 -1.06 -39.30
CA LEU A 379 7.25 -0.80 -40.31
C LEU A 379 7.09 -2.01 -41.24
N SER A 380 8.19 -2.60 -41.68
CA SER A 380 8.18 -3.80 -42.55
C SER A 380 7.46 -4.96 -41.86
N ALA A 381 7.79 -5.24 -40.59
CA ALA A 381 7.11 -6.25 -39.80
C ALA A 381 5.61 -5.98 -39.69
N SER A 382 5.22 -4.74 -39.39
CA SER A 382 3.81 -4.34 -39.30
C SER A 382 3.04 -4.56 -40.62
N LEU A 383 3.62 -4.16 -41.76
CA LEU A 383 3.00 -4.30 -43.08
C LEU A 383 2.81 -5.77 -43.46
N VAL A 384 3.81 -6.62 -43.22
CA VAL A 384 3.72 -8.07 -43.42
C VAL A 384 2.62 -8.66 -42.54
N ASN A 385 2.61 -8.33 -41.24
CA ASN A 385 1.69 -8.92 -40.27
C ASN A 385 0.23 -8.45 -40.45
N MET A 386 0.01 -7.26 -41.00
CA MET A 386 -1.33 -6.79 -41.37
C MET A 386 -1.86 -7.37 -42.69
N GLY A 387 -1.03 -8.12 -43.44
CA GLY A 387 -1.39 -8.57 -44.78
C GLY A 387 -1.61 -7.41 -45.75
N ALA A 388 -0.95 -6.28 -45.53
CA ALA A 388 -1.13 -5.04 -46.28
C ALA A 388 -0.32 -5.00 -47.61
N LEU A 389 0.48 -6.04 -47.87
CA LEU A 389 1.38 -6.16 -49.01
C LEU A 389 0.85 -7.19 -50.02
N ARG A 390 1.17 -7.00 -51.31
CA ARG A 390 0.95 -8.03 -52.33
C ARG A 390 1.92 -9.20 -52.12
N ALA A 391 1.58 -10.38 -52.63
CA ALA A 391 2.36 -11.60 -52.42
C ALA A 391 3.81 -11.49 -52.94
N ASP A 392 4.03 -10.78 -54.04
CA ASP A 392 5.35 -10.46 -54.59
C ASP A 392 6.13 -9.50 -53.69
N GLU A 393 5.47 -8.48 -53.14
CA GLU A 393 6.08 -7.50 -52.23
C GLU A 393 6.49 -8.10 -50.89
N VAL A 394 5.73 -9.06 -50.34
CA VAL A 394 6.07 -9.70 -49.04
C VAL A 394 7.52 -10.20 -49.01
N THR A 395 8.02 -10.74 -50.12
CA THR A 395 9.40 -11.28 -50.23
C THR A 395 10.46 -10.21 -49.91
N ASP A 396 10.24 -8.97 -50.35
CA ASP A 396 11.19 -7.87 -50.18
C ASP A 396 11.23 -7.33 -48.74
N TYR A 397 10.13 -7.47 -48.00
CA TYR A 397 10.00 -7.00 -46.61
C TYR A 397 10.23 -8.10 -45.60
N LYS A 398 10.16 -9.38 -46.01
CA LYS A 398 10.21 -10.53 -45.11
C LYS A 398 11.50 -10.58 -44.29
N MET A 399 12.64 -10.29 -44.91
CA MET A 399 13.94 -10.27 -44.21
C MET A 399 13.96 -9.28 -43.04
N ARG A 400 13.36 -8.09 -43.23
CA ARG A 400 13.26 -7.06 -42.18
C ARG A 400 12.22 -7.44 -41.12
N ALA A 401 11.09 -8.01 -41.54
CA ALA A 401 10.10 -8.54 -40.61
C ALA A 401 10.69 -9.64 -39.71
N ASP A 402 11.38 -10.61 -40.31
CA ASP A 402 12.07 -11.69 -39.60
C ASP A 402 13.13 -11.15 -38.63
N LYS A 403 13.83 -10.08 -39.00
CA LYS A 403 14.79 -9.42 -38.10
C LYS A 403 14.11 -8.89 -36.83
N VAL A 404 12.92 -8.29 -36.95
CA VAL A 404 12.12 -7.83 -35.79
C VAL A 404 11.58 -9.02 -35.00
N ASP A 405 10.98 -9.99 -35.66
CA ASP A 405 10.40 -11.17 -35.00
C ASP A 405 11.47 -11.99 -34.26
N GLN A 406 12.72 -11.93 -34.73
CA GLN A 406 13.86 -12.58 -34.10
C GLN A 406 14.63 -11.71 -33.10
N SER A 407 14.20 -10.46 -32.87
CA SER A 407 14.86 -9.56 -31.94
C SER A 407 14.84 -10.10 -30.51
N ALA A 408 15.78 -9.64 -29.69
CA ALA A 408 15.95 -10.18 -28.35
C ALA A 408 14.75 -9.84 -27.44
N LEU A 409 14.22 -8.62 -27.52
CA LEU A 409 13.03 -8.18 -26.76
C LEU A 409 11.81 -8.97 -27.21
N VAL A 410 11.61 -9.09 -28.53
CA VAL A 410 10.47 -9.80 -29.09
C VAL A 410 10.52 -11.28 -28.71
N LYS A 411 11.65 -11.97 -28.87
CA LYS A 411 11.81 -13.36 -28.40
C LYS A 411 11.59 -13.49 -26.89
N LYS A 412 12.13 -12.57 -26.10
CA LYS A 412 11.97 -12.58 -24.64
C LYS A 412 10.52 -12.37 -24.22
N LEU A 413 9.74 -11.61 -24.98
CA LEU A 413 8.31 -11.44 -24.79
C LEU A 413 7.50 -12.61 -25.37
N TYR A 414 7.92 -13.23 -26.47
CA TYR A 414 7.25 -14.38 -27.09
C TYR A 414 7.15 -15.58 -26.17
N GLU A 415 8.24 -15.92 -25.48
CA GLU A 415 8.21 -16.95 -24.45
C GLU A 415 7.11 -16.70 -23.38
N GLN A 416 6.65 -15.46 -23.24
CA GLN A 416 5.73 -15.03 -22.20
C GLN A 416 4.30 -14.81 -22.70
N LEU A 417 4.15 -14.27 -23.90
CA LEU A 417 2.92 -13.62 -24.35
C LEU A 417 2.29 -14.25 -25.60
N ASP A 418 3.07 -14.95 -26.43
CA ASP A 418 2.55 -15.61 -27.63
C ASP A 418 1.80 -16.88 -27.23
N THR A 419 0.49 -16.73 -27.11
CA THR A 419 -0.40 -17.79 -26.61
C THR A 419 -0.89 -18.70 -27.72
N ASP A 420 -0.99 -18.19 -28.95
CA ASP A 420 -1.42 -18.94 -30.11
C ASP A 420 -0.26 -19.62 -30.85
N LYS A 421 0.99 -19.33 -30.45
CA LYS A 421 2.24 -19.83 -31.04
C LYS A 421 2.37 -19.45 -32.50
N SER A 422 1.77 -18.32 -32.89
CA SER A 422 1.88 -17.79 -34.24
C SER A 422 3.30 -17.30 -34.56
N GLY A 423 4.14 -17.09 -33.53
CA GLY A 423 5.43 -16.41 -33.68
C GLY A 423 5.28 -14.92 -33.95
N TYR A 424 4.07 -14.36 -33.72
CA TYR A 424 3.71 -12.96 -33.87
C TYR A 424 3.04 -12.43 -32.60
N LEU A 425 3.43 -11.24 -32.12
CA LEU A 425 2.92 -10.72 -30.84
C LEU A 425 1.81 -9.72 -31.13
N SER A 426 0.57 -10.19 -31.06
CA SER A 426 -0.57 -9.34 -31.42
C SER A 426 -0.87 -8.29 -30.34
N LYS A 427 -1.49 -7.18 -30.77
CA LYS A 427 -2.03 -6.16 -29.83
C LYS A 427 -3.03 -6.77 -28.84
N ALA A 428 -3.77 -7.80 -29.25
CA ALA A 428 -4.72 -8.50 -28.40
C ALA A 428 -4.01 -9.29 -27.31
N GLU A 429 -2.97 -10.04 -27.64
CA GLU A 429 -2.18 -10.80 -26.67
C GLU A 429 -1.46 -9.88 -25.68
N LEU A 430 -0.87 -8.78 -26.14
CA LEU A 430 -0.30 -7.75 -25.27
C LEU A 430 -1.34 -7.19 -24.28
N ARG A 431 -2.55 -6.88 -24.76
CA ARG A 431 -3.63 -6.38 -23.90
C ARG A 431 -4.05 -7.43 -22.88
N THR A 432 -4.31 -8.66 -23.30
CA THR A 432 -4.69 -9.77 -22.41
C THR A 432 -3.58 -10.07 -21.39
N ALA A 433 -2.32 -9.97 -21.78
CA ALA A 433 -1.18 -10.12 -20.89
C ALA A 433 -1.15 -9.03 -19.80
N MET A 434 -1.38 -7.76 -20.18
CA MET A 434 -1.42 -6.64 -19.24
C MET A 434 -2.60 -6.70 -18.27
N GLU A 435 -3.70 -7.36 -18.63
CA GLU A 435 -4.84 -7.59 -17.73
C GLU A 435 -4.56 -8.68 -16.68
N GLN A 436 -3.52 -9.50 -16.86
CA GLN A 436 -3.14 -10.55 -15.92
C GLN A 436 -2.11 -10.03 -14.91
N PRO A 437 -2.42 -9.94 -13.60
CA PRO A 437 -1.54 -9.30 -12.62
C PRO A 437 -0.13 -9.88 -12.54
N LEU A 438 0.00 -11.20 -12.64
CA LEU A 438 1.31 -11.88 -12.61
C LEU A 438 2.16 -11.56 -13.85
N MET A 439 1.51 -11.41 -15.01
CA MET A 439 2.20 -11.10 -16.25
C MET A 439 2.56 -9.61 -16.32
N ALA A 440 1.62 -8.72 -15.96
CA ALA A 440 1.89 -7.30 -15.83
C ALA A 440 3.06 -7.03 -14.88
N GLN A 441 3.15 -7.75 -13.75
CA GLN A 441 4.29 -7.63 -12.84
C GLN A 441 5.60 -8.06 -13.50
N ALA A 442 5.62 -9.21 -14.18
CA ALA A 442 6.82 -9.71 -14.86
C ALA A 442 7.29 -8.73 -15.95
N MET A 443 6.39 -8.28 -16.82
CA MET A 443 6.68 -7.30 -17.87
C MET A 443 7.20 -5.97 -17.31
N SER A 444 6.61 -5.49 -16.20
CA SER A 444 7.03 -4.23 -15.58
C SER A 444 8.47 -4.28 -15.02
N ARG A 445 9.02 -5.48 -14.77
CA ARG A 445 10.39 -5.64 -14.27
C ARG A 445 11.40 -5.96 -15.38
N MET A 446 10.99 -5.89 -16.65
CA MET A 446 11.91 -5.99 -17.77
C MET A 446 12.50 -4.62 -18.09
N ILE A 447 13.82 -4.55 -18.17
CA ILE A 447 14.58 -3.37 -18.57
C ILE A 447 15.03 -3.59 -20.02
N ALA A 448 14.58 -2.75 -20.93
CA ALA A 448 14.89 -2.86 -22.34
C ALA A 448 15.87 -1.76 -22.76
N LYS A 449 16.97 -2.12 -23.41
CA LYS A 449 17.90 -1.16 -24.01
C LYS A 449 17.53 -0.93 -25.48
N TYR A 450 17.13 0.29 -25.81
CA TYR A 450 16.86 0.73 -27.18
C TYR A 450 16.97 2.25 -27.29
N GLU A 451 17.01 2.75 -28.53
CA GLU A 451 17.13 4.19 -28.79
C GLU A 451 15.85 4.95 -28.44
N SER A 452 15.95 5.97 -27.58
CA SER A 452 14.86 6.88 -27.24
C SER A 452 14.38 7.69 -28.45
N GLU A 453 13.07 7.96 -28.52
CA GLU A 453 12.49 8.78 -29.59
C GLU A 453 12.91 10.26 -29.53
N TRP A 454 13.41 10.70 -28.36
CA TRP A 454 13.82 12.07 -28.10
C TRP A 454 15.22 12.44 -28.62
N GLY A 455 15.91 11.47 -29.24
CA GLY A 455 17.22 11.65 -29.87
C GLY A 455 17.41 10.82 -31.15
N GLY A 456 18.66 10.54 -31.46
CA GLY A 456 19.07 9.77 -32.63
C GLY A 456 19.20 10.61 -33.91
N SER A 457 19.78 10.02 -34.94
CA SER A 457 20.06 10.71 -36.21
C SER A 457 18.84 10.79 -37.14
N ASP A 458 18.92 11.66 -38.15
CA ASP A 458 17.90 11.78 -39.21
C ASP A 458 17.85 10.50 -40.07
N ALA A 459 18.98 9.80 -40.21
CA ALA A 459 19.15 8.67 -41.12
C ALA A 459 18.17 7.52 -40.88
N LYS A 460 17.79 7.24 -39.62
CA LYS A 460 16.82 6.18 -39.30
C LYS A 460 15.41 6.50 -39.81
N TRP A 461 15.09 7.79 -39.93
CA TRP A 461 13.83 8.27 -40.48
C TRP A 461 13.92 8.35 -42.00
N ASP A 462 15.02 8.84 -42.56
CA ASP A 462 15.23 8.89 -44.02
C ASP A 462 15.19 7.49 -44.67
N ALA A 463 15.55 6.44 -43.92
CA ALA A 463 15.40 5.05 -44.36
C ALA A 463 13.94 4.63 -44.68
N LEU A 464 12.95 5.39 -44.19
CA LEU A 464 11.53 5.18 -44.50
C LEU A 464 11.09 5.86 -45.80
N ASP A 465 11.88 6.79 -46.34
CA ASP A 465 11.49 7.59 -47.51
C ASP A 465 11.02 6.73 -48.70
N PRO A 466 11.68 5.63 -49.09
CA PRO A 466 11.22 4.82 -50.21
C PRO A 466 9.84 4.19 -49.99
N LEU A 467 9.38 4.07 -48.74
CA LEU A 467 8.15 3.39 -48.35
C LEU A 467 6.92 4.31 -48.31
N MET A 468 7.11 5.63 -48.37
CA MET A 468 6.03 6.59 -48.15
C MET A 468 5.19 6.89 -49.41
N LEU A 469 5.69 6.55 -50.60
CA LEU A 469 4.96 6.64 -51.89
C LEU A 469 4.16 7.95 -52.07
N GLY A 470 2.82 7.88 -52.12
CA GLY A 470 1.96 9.05 -52.30
C GLY A 470 1.87 9.97 -51.07
N GLY A 471 2.33 9.52 -49.89
CA GLY A 471 2.32 10.28 -48.62
C GLY A 471 3.61 11.05 -48.33
N GLN A 472 4.49 11.24 -49.31
CA GLN A 472 5.74 12.00 -49.14
C GLN A 472 5.56 13.42 -48.57
N PRO A 473 4.54 14.21 -48.98
CA PRO A 473 4.32 15.54 -48.42
C PRO A 473 4.04 15.51 -46.91
N GLU A 474 3.15 14.63 -46.46
CA GLU A 474 2.81 14.45 -45.04
C GLU A 474 4.00 13.90 -44.26
N TRP A 475 4.73 12.94 -44.83
CA TRP A 475 5.95 12.40 -44.22
C TRP A 475 7.04 13.47 -44.05
N SER A 476 7.22 14.35 -45.02
CA SER A 476 8.19 15.45 -44.93
C SER A 476 7.84 16.42 -43.80
N ALA A 477 6.55 16.74 -43.64
CA ALA A 477 6.06 17.55 -42.52
C ALA A 477 6.27 16.84 -41.18
N GLU A 478 6.05 15.53 -41.13
CA GLU A 478 6.28 14.71 -39.93
C GLU A 478 7.75 14.62 -39.54
N LYS A 479 8.69 14.44 -40.50
CA LYS A 479 10.13 14.50 -40.24
C LYS A 479 10.55 15.83 -39.62
N LEU A 480 9.97 16.95 -40.09
CA LEU A 480 10.21 18.27 -39.50
C LEU A 480 9.68 18.33 -38.05
N ARG A 481 8.49 17.81 -37.79
CA ARG A 481 7.91 17.73 -36.43
C ARG A 481 8.81 16.90 -35.50
N ILE A 482 9.25 15.71 -35.93
CA ILE A 482 10.17 14.84 -35.17
C ILE A 482 11.48 15.58 -34.87
N LYS A 483 12.02 16.32 -35.84
CA LYS A 483 13.22 17.15 -35.64
C LYS A 483 13.04 18.23 -34.58
N HIS A 484 11.87 18.85 -34.49
CA HIS A 484 11.57 19.84 -33.44
C HIS A 484 11.36 19.20 -32.06
N LEU A 485 10.81 17.99 -32.00
CA LEU A 485 10.61 17.26 -30.75
C LEU A 485 11.89 16.68 -30.15
N ARG A 486 12.91 16.38 -30.96
CA ARG A 486 14.18 15.87 -30.45
C ARG A 486 14.94 16.96 -29.69
N TRP A 487 15.39 16.60 -28.49
CA TRP A 487 16.05 17.50 -27.56
C TRP A 487 17.33 16.92 -26.95
N TRP A 488 17.67 15.66 -27.23
CA TRP A 488 18.82 14.97 -26.62
C TRP A 488 20.12 15.79 -26.71
N ASP A 489 20.51 16.22 -27.91
CA ASP A 489 21.75 16.98 -28.15
C ASP A 489 21.76 18.37 -27.51
N LYS A 490 20.57 18.91 -27.19
CA LYS A 490 20.44 20.20 -26.49
C LYS A 490 20.67 20.04 -24.99
N VAL A 491 20.45 18.85 -24.43
CA VAL A 491 20.52 18.52 -23.00
C VAL A 491 21.85 17.85 -22.64
N GLN A 492 22.28 16.86 -23.42
CA GLN A 492 23.47 16.03 -23.17
C GLN A 492 24.74 16.84 -22.81
N PRO A 493 25.14 17.89 -23.53
CA PRO A 493 26.36 18.63 -23.20
C PRO A 493 26.23 19.53 -21.97
N LYS A 494 25.02 19.73 -21.44
CA LYS A 494 24.71 20.72 -20.40
C LYS A 494 24.33 20.10 -19.06
N VAL A 495 23.95 18.82 -19.02
CA VAL A 495 23.54 18.12 -17.80
C VAL A 495 24.58 17.07 -17.42
N PRO A 496 25.33 17.27 -16.31
CA PRO A 496 26.32 16.30 -15.84
C PRO A 496 25.68 14.92 -15.60
N GLY A 497 26.33 13.86 -16.09
CA GLY A 497 25.85 12.48 -15.95
C GLY A 497 24.70 12.08 -16.87
N PHE A 498 24.23 12.97 -17.76
CA PHE A 498 23.24 12.63 -18.76
C PHE A 498 23.82 11.65 -19.80
N PRO A 499 23.06 10.64 -20.29
CA PRO A 499 23.62 9.65 -21.20
C PRO A 499 24.11 10.28 -22.51
N VAL A 500 25.32 9.90 -22.92
CA VAL A 500 25.99 10.40 -24.13
C VAL A 500 25.26 9.99 -25.40
N SER A 501 24.66 8.80 -25.40
CA SER A 501 23.89 8.24 -26.52
C SER A 501 22.40 8.19 -26.16
N PRO A 502 21.48 8.41 -27.13
CA PRO A 502 20.05 8.14 -26.99
C PRO A 502 19.72 6.65 -26.86
N GLU A 503 20.67 5.74 -27.09
CA GLU A 503 20.53 4.32 -26.79
C GLU A 503 20.69 4.07 -25.28
N VAL A 504 19.55 3.92 -24.59
CA VAL A 504 19.47 3.91 -23.12
C VAL A 504 18.66 2.72 -22.61
N TYR A 505 18.83 2.39 -21.34
CA TYR A 505 18.05 1.38 -20.64
C TYR A 505 16.74 1.99 -20.15
N HIS A 506 15.62 1.58 -20.72
CA HIS A 506 14.28 1.99 -20.32
C HIS A 506 13.78 1.12 -19.16
N ILE A 507 13.28 1.77 -18.11
CA ILE A 507 12.87 1.17 -16.86
C ILE A 507 11.42 1.54 -16.59
N HIS A 508 10.56 0.57 -16.29
CA HIS A 508 9.18 0.86 -15.94
C HIS A 508 9.12 1.67 -14.62
N PRO A 509 8.58 2.90 -14.61
CA PRO A 509 8.67 3.80 -13.46
C PRO A 509 7.97 3.23 -12.23
N ILE A 510 6.80 2.61 -12.40
CA ILE A 510 6.06 2.01 -11.27
C ILE A 510 6.78 0.80 -10.68
N ALA A 511 7.48 0.00 -11.49
CA ALA A 511 8.21 -1.16 -10.97
C ALA A 511 9.46 -0.71 -10.22
N LEU A 512 10.16 0.30 -10.75
CA LEU A 512 11.29 0.95 -10.09
C LEU A 512 10.85 1.52 -8.74
N LEU A 513 9.77 2.30 -8.72
CA LEU A 513 9.18 2.81 -7.49
C LEU A 513 8.79 1.66 -6.57
N ASN A 514 7.98 0.69 -6.98
CA ASN A 514 7.56 -0.42 -6.12
C ASN A 514 8.74 -1.23 -5.54
N ASN A 515 9.89 -1.26 -6.22
CA ASN A 515 11.10 -1.91 -5.73
C ASN A 515 11.71 -1.19 -4.51
N PHE A 516 11.66 0.15 -4.49
CA PHE A 516 12.29 0.98 -3.43
C PHE A 516 11.28 1.68 -2.50
N TYR A 517 10.05 1.87 -2.98
CA TYR A 517 8.89 2.57 -2.43
C TYR A 517 7.69 1.63 -2.37
N SER A 518 7.80 0.58 -1.55
CA SER A 518 6.58 -0.01 -0.96
C SER A 518 6.18 0.84 0.26
N PRO A 519 4.97 0.78 0.83
CA PRO A 519 4.65 1.44 2.10
C PRO A 519 5.52 1.02 3.30
N LEU A 520 6.44 0.06 3.09
CA LEU A 520 7.55 -0.31 3.98
C LEU A 520 8.94 0.08 3.43
N GLY A 521 9.04 0.55 2.19
CA GLY A 521 10.24 1.15 1.59
C GLY A 521 10.57 2.52 2.18
N GLU A 522 9.58 3.34 2.55
CA GLU A 522 9.85 4.56 3.35
C GLU A 522 10.20 4.24 4.81
N ALA A 523 9.71 3.12 5.34
CA ALA A 523 10.13 2.63 6.66
C ALA A 523 11.54 2.02 6.64
N ASN A 524 11.92 1.30 5.57
CA ASN A 524 13.16 0.53 5.50
C ASN A 524 14.31 1.14 4.68
N ALA A 525 14.05 2.03 3.72
CA ALA A 525 15.10 2.89 3.14
C ALA A 525 15.49 4.02 4.11
N ALA A 526 14.63 4.32 5.08
CA ALA A 526 15.02 5.05 6.28
C ALA A 526 15.65 4.13 7.34
N ALA A 527 15.56 2.80 7.26
CA ALA A 527 16.18 1.86 8.21
C ALA A 527 17.56 1.34 7.80
N THR A 528 18.23 1.97 6.81
CA THR A 528 19.67 1.74 6.60
C THR A 528 20.47 2.49 7.65
N ASP A 529 20.47 1.93 8.86
CA ASP A 529 21.65 1.87 9.71
C ASP A 529 21.60 0.45 10.30
N GLY A 530 22.28 -0.48 9.64
CA GLY A 530 22.20 -1.94 9.87
C GLY A 530 22.64 -2.36 11.28
N GLY A 531 21.76 -2.17 12.27
CA GLY A 531 22.13 -2.29 13.68
C GLY A 531 23.07 -1.18 14.18
N ALA A 532 23.42 -0.21 13.32
CA ALA A 532 24.16 0.98 13.73
C ALA A 532 23.18 2.00 14.33
N THR A 533 23.60 2.66 15.40
CA THR A 533 22.81 3.70 16.06
C THR A 533 22.84 5.00 15.23
N SER A 534 21.67 5.55 14.88
CA SER A 534 21.55 6.82 14.14
C SER A 534 21.39 7.99 15.09
N LYS A 535 22.11 9.08 14.87
CA LYS A 535 22.04 10.29 15.70
C LYS A 535 20.62 10.85 15.78
N SER A 536 20.22 11.42 16.91
CA SER A 536 18.94 12.13 17.06
C SER A 536 18.86 13.33 16.08
N GLY A 537 17.70 13.56 15.46
CA GLY A 537 17.54 14.57 14.41
C GLY A 537 16.19 14.55 13.69
N LYS A 538 15.94 15.56 12.84
CA LYS A 538 14.67 15.73 12.11
C LYS A 538 14.30 14.53 11.23
N HIS A 539 15.26 13.78 10.71
CA HIS A 539 15.03 12.61 9.84
C HIS A 539 14.19 11.52 10.50
N TRP A 540 14.25 11.39 11.84
CA TRP A 540 13.43 10.43 12.58
C TRP A 540 11.91 10.71 12.51
N HIS A 541 11.49 11.94 12.18
CA HIS A 541 10.08 12.29 12.00
C HIS A 541 9.38 11.47 10.91
N GLY A 542 10.12 11.15 9.84
CA GLY A 542 9.65 10.32 8.73
C GLY A 542 9.60 8.82 9.03
N ARG A 543 10.06 8.38 10.21
CA ARG A 543 10.00 6.97 10.64
C ARG A 543 8.77 6.71 11.53
N PHE A 544 8.35 5.45 11.58
CA PHE A 544 7.23 4.98 12.42
C PHE A 544 5.98 5.86 12.27
N LEU A 545 5.49 6.01 11.04
CA LEU A 545 4.39 6.94 10.75
C LEU A 545 3.10 6.56 11.51
N GLN A 546 2.38 7.58 11.98
CA GLN A 546 1.06 7.41 12.55
C GLN A 546 0.00 7.23 11.45
N SER A 547 -1.11 6.59 11.77
CA SER A 547 -2.27 6.46 10.89
C SER A 547 -3.38 7.45 11.26
N ALA A 548 -4.23 7.77 10.28
CA ALA A 548 -5.52 8.43 10.46
C ALA A 548 -6.70 7.56 9.97
N LYS A 549 -6.45 6.28 9.65
CA LYS A 549 -7.45 5.36 9.11
C LYS A 549 -8.19 4.68 10.25
N VAL A 550 -9.52 4.72 10.20
CA VAL A 550 -10.40 4.00 11.15
C VAL A 550 -10.15 2.48 11.12
N ALA A 551 -9.78 1.93 9.96
CA ALA A 551 -9.47 0.50 9.79
C ALA A 551 -8.29 0.02 10.66
N ASP A 552 -7.37 0.93 11.01
CA ASP A 552 -6.18 0.63 11.81
C ASP A 552 -6.47 0.66 13.33
N LEU A 553 -7.71 0.97 13.72
CA LEU A 553 -8.16 0.82 15.10
C LEU A 553 -8.32 -0.67 15.45
N LYS A 554 -8.11 -0.97 16.73
CA LYS A 554 -8.22 -2.32 17.29
C LYS A 554 -9.66 -2.64 17.66
N SER A 555 -10.08 -3.89 17.40
CA SER A 555 -11.37 -4.40 17.88
C SER A 555 -11.33 -4.61 19.40
N PRO A 556 -12.41 -4.31 20.17
CA PRO A 556 -13.75 -3.90 19.70
C PRO A 556 -13.95 -2.38 19.49
N PHE A 557 -12.93 -1.56 19.75
CA PHE A 557 -13.06 -0.10 19.67
C PHE A 557 -13.33 0.39 18.24
N ARG A 558 -12.70 -0.24 17.25
CA ARG A 558 -12.89 0.05 15.82
C ARG A 558 -14.36 0.00 15.40
N GLU A 559 -15.08 -1.03 15.83
CA GLU A 559 -16.49 -1.22 15.46
C GLU A 559 -17.34 -0.09 16.05
N GLY A 560 -17.13 0.24 17.33
CA GLY A 560 -17.79 1.39 17.99
C GLY A 560 -17.48 2.72 17.31
N ALA A 561 -16.19 3.00 17.03
CA ALA A 561 -15.75 4.22 16.36
C ALA A 561 -16.34 4.34 14.94
N SER A 562 -16.38 3.24 14.20
CA SER A 562 -16.95 3.20 12.84
C SER A 562 -18.44 3.50 12.84
N SER A 563 -19.21 2.88 13.75
CA SER A 563 -20.64 3.15 13.90
C SER A 563 -20.94 4.57 14.38
N PHE A 564 -20.14 5.10 15.32
CA PHE A 564 -20.27 6.47 15.79
C PHE A 564 -20.03 7.48 14.66
N ILE A 565 -18.94 7.32 13.90
CA ILE A 565 -18.61 8.19 12.76
C ILE A 565 -19.70 8.13 11.69
N ALA A 566 -20.24 6.93 11.40
CA ALA A 566 -21.33 6.77 10.46
C ALA A 566 -22.59 7.52 10.91
N ALA A 567 -22.93 7.46 12.20
CA ALA A 567 -24.06 8.19 12.77
C ALA A 567 -23.89 9.72 12.68
N MET A 568 -22.66 10.22 12.88
CA MET A 568 -22.35 11.66 12.73
C MET A 568 -22.56 12.11 11.29
N LYS A 569 -22.00 11.37 10.32
CA LYS A 569 -22.16 11.67 8.89
C LYS A 569 -23.63 11.61 8.46
N ALA A 570 -24.39 10.63 8.94
CA ALA A 570 -25.83 10.53 8.66
C ALA A 570 -26.62 11.72 9.22
N GLY A 571 -26.19 12.31 10.34
CA GLY A 571 -26.76 13.54 10.89
C GLY A 571 -26.26 14.84 10.24
N GLY A 572 -25.47 14.74 9.17
CA GLY A 572 -24.88 15.89 8.48
C GLY A 572 -23.81 16.61 9.29
N ILE A 573 -23.04 15.87 10.09
CA ILE A 573 -21.81 16.31 10.77
C ILE A 573 -20.61 15.68 10.06
N ASP A 574 -19.68 16.51 9.61
CA ASP A 574 -18.42 16.03 9.06
C ASP A 574 -17.45 15.67 10.19
N VAL A 575 -16.75 14.54 10.03
CA VAL A 575 -15.78 14.03 11.00
C VAL A 575 -14.39 14.08 10.40
N ILE A 576 -13.51 14.87 11.00
CA ILE A 576 -12.13 15.11 10.58
C ILE A 576 -11.20 14.34 11.51
N ILE A 577 -10.50 13.33 10.99
CA ILE A 577 -9.64 12.43 11.78
C ILE A 577 -8.18 12.86 11.64
N ASN A 578 -7.52 13.12 12.76
CA ASN A 578 -6.10 13.50 12.82
C ASN A 578 -5.20 12.28 13.04
N THR A 579 -5.57 11.42 13.99
CA THR A 579 -4.76 10.25 14.38
C THR A 579 -5.65 9.11 14.84
N THR A 580 -5.35 7.88 14.43
CA THR A 580 -5.94 6.65 14.99
C THR A 580 -4.85 5.86 15.72
N LEU A 581 -3.97 5.21 14.98
CA LEU A 581 -2.84 4.45 15.51
C LEU A 581 -1.57 5.30 15.51
N ARG A 582 -0.90 5.39 16.66
CA ARG A 582 0.46 5.93 16.78
C ARG A 582 1.38 4.80 17.21
N PRO A 583 2.34 4.32 16.40
CA PRO A 583 3.26 3.28 16.84
C PRO A 583 4.01 3.67 18.15
N PRO A 584 4.25 2.74 19.08
CA PRO A 584 5.01 3.01 20.31
C PRO A 584 6.38 3.65 20.06
N GLN A 585 7.05 3.29 18.97
CA GLN A 585 8.32 3.87 18.52
C GLN A 585 8.19 5.36 18.22
N ARG A 586 7.09 5.78 17.59
CA ARG A 586 6.81 7.19 17.33
C ARG A 586 6.56 7.94 18.63
N SER A 587 5.77 7.37 19.54
CA SER A 587 5.57 7.95 20.88
C SER A 587 6.89 8.10 21.64
N TYR A 588 7.78 7.10 21.57
CA TYR A 588 9.10 7.15 22.18
C TYR A 588 9.93 8.33 21.64
N LEU A 589 10.03 8.47 20.32
CA LEU A 589 10.78 9.56 19.68
C LEU A 589 10.19 10.93 20.02
N MET A 590 8.87 11.09 19.90
CA MET A 590 8.16 12.32 20.23
C MET A 590 8.36 12.70 21.72
N TYR A 591 8.18 11.74 22.62
CA TYR A 591 8.27 11.96 24.06
C TYR A 591 9.69 12.37 24.47
N TYR A 592 10.70 11.58 24.11
CA TYR A 592 12.06 11.84 24.57
C TYR A 592 12.74 13.00 23.84
N ALA A 593 12.36 13.32 22.60
CA ALA A 593 12.79 14.56 21.97
C ALA A 593 12.31 15.77 22.79
N ARG A 594 11.05 15.77 23.23
CA ARG A 594 10.47 16.82 24.08
C ARG A 594 11.15 16.89 25.45
N GLU A 595 11.37 15.75 26.12
CA GLU A 595 12.03 15.72 27.42
C GLU A 595 13.47 16.27 27.33
N VAL A 596 14.22 15.94 26.27
CA VAL A 596 15.56 16.50 26.04
C VAL A 596 15.51 18.01 25.81
N VAL A 597 14.53 18.50 25.04
CA VAL A 597 14.28 19.95 24.87
C VAL A 597 13.94 20.63 26.20
N GLN A 598 13.28 19.91 27.12
CA GLN A 598 12.88 20.38 28.45
C GLN A 598 13.96 20.17 29.53
N GLY A 599 15.14 19.65 29.18
CA GLY A 599 16.30 19.58 30.07
C GLY A 599 16.76 18.18 30.46
N LEU A 600 16.11 17.11 29.97
CA LEU A 600 16.64 15.76 30.13
C LEU A 600 17.99 15.63 29.41
N ALA A 601 19.03 15.18 30.12
CA ALA A 601 20.32 14.93 29.51
C ALA A 601 20.19 13.81 28.45
N PRO A 602 20.76 13.95 27.24
CA PRO A 602 20.55 12.96 26.18
C PRO A 602 20.96 11.53 26.55
N GLY A 603 22.07 11.35 27.29
CA GLY A 603 22.49 10.03 27.81
C GLY A 603 21.63 9.45 28.94
N LYS A 604 20.61 10.19 29.42
CA LYS A 604 19.61 9.72 30.37
C LYS A 604 18.31 9.29 29.71
N VAL A 605 18.20 9.40 28.38
CA VAL A 605 17.08 8.84 27.65
C VAL A 605 17.14 7.30 27.72
N PRO A 606 16.12 6.63 28.29
CA PRO A 606 16.07 5.18 28.29
C PRO A 606 16.09 4.63 26.87
N LYS A 607 16.74 3.49 26.65
CA LYS A 607 16.65 2.78 25.36
C LYS A 607 15.20 2.34 25.13
N PHE A 608 14.75 2.41 23.87
CA PHE A 608 13.46 1.84 23.51
C PHE A 608 13.50 0.32 23.71
N VAL A 609 12.51 -0.21 24.42
CA VAL A 609 12.35 -1.66 24.64
C VAL A 609 11.15 -2.12 23.83
N PRO A 610 11.36 -2.83 22.71
CA PRO A 610 10.26 -3.30 21.89
C PRO A 610 9.40 -4.32 22.64
N GLN A 611 8.09 -4.26 22.41
CA GLN A 611 7.11 -5.22 22.93
C GLN A 611 6.26 -5.75 21.77
N ASN A 612 5.61 -6.91 21.94
CA ASN A 612 4.61 -7.41 21.00
C ASN A 612 5.07 -7.51 19.52
N GLY A 613 6.35 -7.75 19.26
CA GLY A 613 6.91 -7.84 17.91
C GLY A 613 7.26 -6.49 17.26
N ASP A 614 7.23 -5.40 18.03
CA ASP A 614 7.65 -4.07 17.59
C ASP A 614 9.11 -4.04 17.10
N GLU A 615 9.38 -3.21 16.09
CA GLU A 615 10.74 -2.92 15.64
C GLU A 615 11.51 -2.06 16.67
N PRO A 616 12.84 -2.26 16.82
CA PRO A 616 13.68 -1.43 17.69
C PRO A 616 13.85 0.00 17.18
N VAL A 617 14.07 0.94 18.10
CA VAL A 617 14.47 2.32 17.78
C VAL A 617 15.97 2.47 18.05
N ASN A 618 16.78 2.32 17.00
CA ASN A 618 18.25 2.40 17.06
C ASN A 618 18.73 3.86 17.01
N ILE A 619 18.34 4.66 18.00
CA ILE A 619 18.72 6.06 18.10
C ILE A 619 19.93 6.24 19.04
N ASP A 620 20.90 7.00 18.57
CA ASP A 620 21.97 7.57 19.38
C ASP A 620 21.53 8.94 19.88
N TRP A 621 21.15 9.00 21.15
CA TRP A 621 20.82 10.25 21.82
C TRP A 621 22.06 11.05 22.19
N GLU A 622 23.25 10.47 22.26
CA GLU A 622 24.47 11.12 22.74
C GLU A 622 25.41 11.60 21.61
N HIS A 623 25.11 11.20 20.37
CA HIS A 623 25.87 11.55 19.16
C HIS A 623 27.35 11.13 19.29
N LEU A 624 27.58 9.91 19.74
CA LEU A 624 28.91 9.34 19.97
C LEU A 624 29.74 9.38 18.68
N ASP A 625 31.02 9.73 18.81
CA ASP A 625 32.01 9.58 17.76
C ASP A 625 32.57 8.14 17.69
N ALA A 626 33.50 7.90 16.76
CA ALA A 626 34.11 6.57 16.57
C ALA A 626 34.86 6.04 17.81
N ASN A 627 35.20 6.90 18.76
CA ASN A 627 35.88 6.55 20.01
C ASN A 627 34.91 6.46 21.20
N GLY A 628 33.60 6.60 20.97
CA GLY A 628 32.57 6.58 22.00
C GLY A 628 32.46 7.88 22.80
N LYS A 629 33.01 8.99 22.31
CA LYS A 629 32.90 10.30 22.98
C LYS A 629 31.61 11.02 22.52
N PRO A 630 30.77 11.52 23.44
CA PRO A 630 29.51 12.18 23.09
C PRO A 630 29.67 13.62 22.59
N ASP A 631 28.78 14.03 21.69
CA ASP A 631 28.54 15.43 21.28
C ASP A 631 27.15 15.88 21.77
N LEU A 632 27.09 16.28 23.04
CA LEU A 632 25.83 16.60 23.71
C LEU A 632 25.15 17.86 23.16
N ASP A 633 25.90 18.78 22.54
CA ASP A 633 25.34 20.00 21.95
C ASP A 633 24.69 19.69 20.61
N ALA A 634 25.32 18.87 19.76
CA ALA A 634 24.70 18.36 18.54
C ALA A 634 23.47 17.49 18.87
N ALA A 635 23.55 16.66 19.92
CA ALA A 635 22.44 15.86 20.41
C ALA A 635 21.20 16.69 20.80
N LYS A 636 21.39 17.76 21.58
CA LYS A 636 20.30 18.67 21.96
C LYS A 636 19.71 19.41 20.76
N LYS A 637 20.54 19.82 19.80
CA LYS A 637 20.08 20.43 18.53
C LYS A 637 19.26 19.44 17.70
N GLY A 638 19.72 18.20 17.60
CA GLY A 638 19.04 17.10 16.92
C GLY A 638 17.67 16.79 17.53
N ALA A 639 17.61 16.66 18.86
CA ALA A 639 16.37 16.46 19.60
C ALA A 639 15.39 17.64 19.39
N ARG A 640 15.87 18.88 19.43
CA ARG A 640 15.05 20.07 19.16
C ARG A 640 14.48 20.09 17.74
N ALA A 641 15.30 19.75 16.75
CA ALA A 641 14.85 19.68 15.35
C ALA A 641 13.81 18.57 15.14
N MET A 642 13.97 17.44 15.85
CA MET A 642 13.00 16.34 15.84
C MET A 642 11.67 16.75 16.50
N ASP A 643 11.71 17.37 17.67
CA ASP A 643 10.52 17.85 18.37
C ASP A 643 9.75 18.90 17.56
N GLN A 644 10.46 19.86 16.95
CA GLN A 644 9.88 20.84 16.03
C GLN A 644 9.22 20.18 14.81
N ALA A 645 9.81 19.11 14.28
CA ALA A 645 9.24 18.40 13.15
C ALA A 645 7.96 17.64 13.50
N TYR A 646 7.87 17.08 14.72
CA TYR A 646 6.63 16.48 15.21
C TYR A 646 5.55 17.52 15.53
N ALA A 647 5.94 18.74 15.91
CA ALA A 647 5.04 19.86 16.20
C ALA A 647 3.88 19.50 17.15
N ALA A 648 4.14 18.57 18.09
CA ALA A 648 3.10 18.08 18.99
C ALA A 648 2.69 19.17 19.99
N ALA A 649 1.39 19.38 20.13
CA ALA A 649 0.82 20.27 21.14
C ALA A 649 0.65 19.54 22.47
N GLY A 650 0.95 20.21 23.59
CA GLY A 650 0.70 19.68 24.93
C GLY A 650 1.65 18.54 25.35
N ALA A 651 1.19 17.76 26.33
CA ALA A 651 1.94 16.63 26.88
C ALA A 651 1.86 15.41 25.95
N ILE A 652 2.98 14.73 25.76
CA ILE A 652 3.07 13.52 24.93
C ILE A 652 3.02 12.31 25.85
N GLY A 653 2.19 11.31 25.53
CA GLY A 653 2.17 10.06 26.26
C GLY A 653 3.47 9.26 26.09
N LYS A 654 3.97 8.68 27.18
CA LYS A 654 5.09 7.72 27.12
C LYS A 654 4.76 6.57 26.18
N PRO A 655 5.76 5.97 25.51
CA PRO A 655 5.54 4.77 24.69
C PRO A 655 4.84 3.68 25.51
N TYR A 656 3.91 2.96 24.87
CA TYR A 656 3.06 1.92 25.47
C TYR A 656 2.08 2.40 26.57
N SER A 657 2.05 3.70 26.87
CA SER A 657 1.16 4.26 27.90
C SER A 657 -0.01 5.04 27.30
N SER A 658 -0.08 5.18 25.98
CA SER A 658 -1.16 5.89 25.27
C SER A 658 -2.10 4.89 24.59
N ASN A 659 -3.41 5.15 24.64
CA ASN A 659 -4.39 4.36 23.90
C ASN A 659 -4.19 4.42 22.37
N HIS A 660 -3.56 5.48 21.84
CA HIS A 660 -3.16 5.52 20.44
C HIS A 660 -2.11 4.47 20.08
N ASN A 661 -1.30 3.99 21.04
CA ASN A 661 -0.32 2.93 20.81
C ASN A 661 -0.98 1.57 20.57
N GLY A 662 -2.14 1.32 21.19
CA GLY A 662 -2.91 0.09 21.01
C GLY A 662 -3.93 0.15 19.86
N GLY A 663 -4.05 1.28 19.15
CA GLY A 663 -5.15 1.53 18.21
C GLY A 663 -6.52 1.61 18.91
N GLU A 664 -6.56 1.98 20.18
CA GLU A 664 -7.77 2.06 21.02
C GLU A 664 -8.20 3.51 21.28
N ALA A 665 -7.65 4.47 20.52
CA ALA A 665 -8.01 5.88 20.52
C ALA A 665 -8.03 6.48 19.12
N ILE A 666 -8.76 7.59 18.98
CA ILE A 666 -8.91 8.37 17.77
C ILE A 666 -8.98 9.86 18.13
N ASP A 667 -8.12 10.65 17.50
CA ASP A 667 -8.14 12.10 17.56
C ASP A 667 -9.01 12.60 16.41
N MET A 668 -10.16 13.19 16.72
CA MET A 668 -11.11 13.67 15.72
C MET A 668 -11.80 14.97 16.12
N LYS A 669 -12.13 15.77 15.11
CA LYS A 669 -12.90 17.01 15.22
C LYS A 669 -14.19 16.88 14.40
N PHE A 670 -15.15 17.73 14.72
CA PHE A 670 -16.48 17.74 14.09
C PHE A 670 -16.77 19.09 13.46
N ASP A 671 -17.43 19.10 12.30
CA ASP A 671 -17.94 20.30 11.64
C ASP A 671 -19.46 20.15 11.37
N PRO A 672 -20.34 21.03 11.90
CA PRO A 672 -20.06 22.16 12.78
C PRO A 672 -19.38 21.73 14.10
N PRO A 673 -18.68 22.64 14.82
CA PRO A 673 -18.02 22.31 16.08
C PRO A 673 -18.94 21.56 17.05
N TRP A 674 -18.49 20.39 17.50
CA TRP A 674 -19.24 19.45 18.34
C TRP A 674 -20.58 18.97 17.77
N GLY A 675 -20.86 19.20 16.49
CA GLY A 675 -22.13 18.88 15.86
C GLY A 675 -23.30 19.73 16.36
N ILE A 676 -23.04 20.86 17.02
CA ILE A 676 -24.09 21.69 17.61
C ILE A 676 -25.07 22.19 16.54
N GLY A 677 -26.36 22.03 16.81
CA GLY A 677 -27.45 22.34 15.88
C GLY A 677 -27.83 21.18 14.95
N LYS A 678 -27.23 20.00 15.10
CA LYS A 678 -27.56 18.79 14.33
C LYS A 678 -28.33 17.78 15.19
N THR A 679 -28.91 16.78 14.52
CA THR A 679 -29.58 15.65 15.16
C THR A 679 -28.96 14.36 14.66
N VAL A 680 -28.55 13.49 15.59
CA VAL A 680 -27.83 12.24 15.30
C VAL A 680 -28.48 11.06 16.01
N LYS A 681 -28.28 9.84 15.48
CA LYS A 681 -28.75 8.63 16.16
C LYS A 681 -27.73 8.12 17.16
N ASN A 682 -28.18 7.78 18.37
CA ASN A 682 -27.38 7.00 19.31
C ASN A 682 -27.32 5.51 18.91
N ALA A 683 -26.56 4.69 19.63
CA ALA A 683 -26.36 3.28 19.28
C ALA A 683 -27.64 2.41 19.36
N SER A 684 -28.70 2.85 20.06
CA SER A 684 -30.01 2.19 20.06
C SER A 684 -30.96 2.69 18.97
N GLY A 685 -30.51 3.62 18.12
CA GLY A 685 -31.27 4.17 17.00
C GLY A 685 -32.14 5.39 17.35
N VAL A 686 -32.09 5.87 18.58
CA VAL A 686 -32.85 7.05 19.05
C VAL A 686 -32.19 8.33 18.57
N SER A 687 -32.97 9.25 18.00
CA SER A 687 -32.50 10.58 17.58
C SER A 687 -32.23 11.47 18.79
N VAL A 688 -31.06 12.09 18.83
CA VAL A 688 -30.61 13.02 19.87
C VAL A 688 -30.25 14.36 19.21
N ALA A 689 -30.87 15.44 19.67
CA ALA A 689 -30.49 16.79 19.27
C ALA A 689 -29.20 17.21 19.99
N ILE A 690 -28.21 17.68 19.24
CA ILE A 690 -26.93 18.12 19.80
C ILE A 690 -27.00 19.63 20.02
N THR A 691 -27.20 20.02 21.27
CA THR A 691 -27.24 21.42 21.73
C THR A 691 -25.96 21.82 22.46
N SER A 692 -25.20 20.84 22.94
CA SER A 692 -23.97 21.04 23.70
C SER A 692 -22.90 20.00 23.36
N LYS A 693 -21.65 20.29 23.73
CA LYS A 693 -20.54 19.31 23.72
C LYS A 693 -20.89 18.04 24.50
N ARG A 694 -21.63 18.17 25.60
CA ARG A 694 -22.00 17.04 26.47
C ARG A 694 -22.91 16.05 25.74
N ASP A 695 -23.85 16.55 24.95
CA ASP A 695 -24.80 15.72 24.20
C ASP A 695 -24.06 14.81 23.21
N LEU A 696 -23.06 15.35 22.50
CA LEU A 696 -22.25 14.55 21.57
C LEU A 696 -21.43 13.48 22.31
N GLN A 697 -20.91 13.80 23.49
CA GLN A 697 -20.16 12.83 24.30
C GLN A 697 -21.05 11.70 24.80
N GLU A 698 -22.30 12.00 25.18
CA GLU A 698 -23.27 11.00 25.59
C GLU A 698 -23.67 10.09 24.42
N VAL A 699 -23.82 10.66 23.22
CA VAL A 699 -24.01 9.86 22.00
C VAL A 699 -22.80 8.95 21.76
N GLY A 700 -21.56 9.47 21.81
CA GLY A 700 -20.34 8.67 21.65
C GLY A 700 -20.24 7.53 22.67
N ALA A 701 -20.60 7.79 23.93
CA ALA A 701 -20.60 6.78 24.99
C ALA A 701 -21.55 5.61 24.69
N THR A 702 -22.66 5.84 23.98
CA THR A 702 -23.54 4.74 23.53
C THR A 702 -22.86 3.79 22.56
N TYR A 703 -21.91 4.29 21.75
CA TYR A 703 -21.07 3.51 20.84
C TYR A 703 -19.79 2.98 21.49
N LYS A 704 -19.60 3.16 22.81
CA LYS A 704 -18.36 2.84 23.53
C LYS A 704 -17.15 3.65 23.06
N VAL A 705 -17.39 4.88 22.60
CA VAL A 705 -16.36 5.84 22.18
C VAL A 705 -16.43 7.04 23.11
N TYR A 706 -15.49 7.12 24.05
CA TYR A 706 -15.53 8.09 25.13
C TYR A 706 -14.56 9.23 24.86
N HIS A 707 -15.05 10.47 24.92
CA HIS A 707 -14.18 11.64 24.87
C HIS A 707 -13.35 11.76 26.15
N TRP A 708 -12.13 12.32 26.07
CA TRP A 708 -11.24 12.50 27.23
C TRP A 708 -11.93 13.16 28.45
N THR A 709 -12.73 14.19 28.21
CA THR A 709 -13.45 14.90 29.28
C THR A 709 -14.74 14.21 29.74
N TYR A 710 -15.01 12.97 29.30
CA TYR A 710 -16.22 12.25 29.70
C TYR A 710 -16.10 11.68 31.12
N TYR A 711 -14.91 11.13 31.46
CA TYR A 711 -14.58 10.61 32.79
C TYR A 711 -13.45 11.40 33.50
N GLY A 712 -12.66 12.19 32.76
CA GLY A 712 -11.42 12.81 33.25
C GLY A 712 -11.55 14.18 33.95
N PRO A 713 -10.47 14.64 34.59
CA PRO A 713 -10.41 15.93 35.30
C PRO A 713 -10.47 17.14 34.35
N LYS A 714 -11.28 18.16 34.72
CA LYS A 714 -11.68 19.30 33.87
C LYS A 714 -10.57 20.33 33.54
N ASN A 715 -9.35 20.14 34.03
CA ASN A 715 -8.27 21.14 34.03
C ASN A 715 -7.12 20.85 33.04
N LYS A 716 -7.21 19.80 32.22
CA LYS A 716 -6.30 19.56 31.09
C LYS A 716 -7.09 19.38 29.79
N VAL A 717 -6.63 20.01 28.72
CA VAL A 717 -7.35 20.14 27.46
C VAL A 717 -6.67 19.29 26.39
N ASP A 718 -7.22 18.09 26.15
CA ASP A 718 -6.93 17.25 24.97
C ASP A 718 -8.25 17.06 24.18
N GLU A 719 -8.69 18.13 23.53
CA GLU A 719 -10.01 18.21 22.90
C GLU A 719 -10.29 17.29 21.71
N PRO A 720 -9.31 16.91 20.87
CA PRO A 720 -9.61 15.98 19.79
C PRO A 720 -9.74 14.54 20.28
N HIS A 721 -9.37 14.21 21.53
CA HIS A 721 -9.13 12.84 21.95
C HIS A 721 -10.39 12.06 22.34
N TRP A 722 -10.60 10.92 21.66
CA TRP A 722 -11.61 9.93 21.99
C TRP A 722 -10.99 8.54 22.09
N SER A 723 -11.37 7.74 23.08
CA SER A 723 -10.81 6.42 23.28
C SER A 723 -11.81 5.44 23.87
N LYS A 724 -11.41 4.17 23.95
CA LYS A 724 -12.17 3.11 24.61
C LYS A 724 -12.38 3.37 26.11
N THR A 725 -11.53 4.18 26.74
CA THR A 725 -11.58 4.46 28.18
C THR A 725 -11.85 5.92 28.51
N GLY A 726 -11.84 6.82 27.53
CA GLY A 726 -11.92 8.26 27.76
C GLY A 726 -10.66 8.82 28.45
N ASN A 727 -9.54 8.10 28.35
CA ASN A 727 -8.19 8.47 28.80
C ASN A 727 -7.18 8.15 27.69
#